data_AF-A0A2D7GBY3-F1
#
_entry.id   AF-A0A2D7GBY3-F1
#
_cell.length_a   1.000
_cell.length_b   1.000
_cell.length_c   1.000
_cell.angle_alpha   90.00
_cell.angle_beta   90.00
_cell.angle_gamma   90.00
#
_symmetry.space_group_name_H-M   'P 1'
#
loop_
_entity.id
_entity.type
_entity.pdbx_description
1 polymer ?
#
loop_
_entity_poly.entity_id
_entity_poly.type
_entity_poly.pdbx_seq_one_letter_code
_entity_poly.pdbx_strand_id
1 'polypeptide(L)'
;MSLSEFSTDLLEIVALTTHAPQKFVSSSLGVTGSVPLLAKSSDSIKSIEVLSRSLGDYIDESPGNLDPMQRASATVREGIRAGKLSSNVFDDVNFYMDSIPSVPEDSLNDTEFHIKALSPSPKFTKVSNLKNYIQNNLMHCYRESYSNCNTAYTNYHTLNFFTSSHVPSDTVFLYPNFTASRDSSGKPYISAPYIPKSQFSIDFYINPRYQNDVDIVNNIPTGKDFKAGTIFHLSSTFALSLVTGSSTDSYNKSDKFRLLLQLSHSADIAPSKIDLSVGNNERTYPNDLIFVTGDNTLRKNRWHHVSIRWGGDRINQGTGSIHIDDYETRFVVPSASIAHQIGSSVTNEPDALCVGNYYEGNNQGSSALSAFFNSTAAAKHGIPVAPGHSSDPDTYSFNHPLNAEVHELKIYNKYIDDSVIFSSSFTGPSDFSDLLFYVPPFFVKETPERDVFVTTNRIVHTSTATPFNTFCAFTTFGHIINLENFNKDFISGRHPRMLNLNVESNASATGSTMNEIIYATASNRKRNLTVLPNDNGLFFPNFEILRSGSESYLGTSSPMNYYVTDDGGFDASIISLKEVIKGGFLRTKAAGDFLERCSGPYPENIKKEWNKTYLAILQRLRDTSSNQITIFNIPSMFYSENIKHGSVRFKDNILSGSGGKISINLRDDTNGGLYRADCLTPQAYWNNVGNIFYNEGLAIIKSPHLMFFGKDQFEAKLEGTHNVYVSTLNCFADAARVNSSSNDGYTPLSASFQRNDIDSKFVYIDQVNIHDDNLNVIMKGSLAQPVVKRSFDKLLFKLKMDF
;
A
#
# COMPACT_ATOMS: atom_id res chain seq x y z
N MET A 1 -3.30 -2.17 -67.74
CA MET A 1 -3.68 -1.56 -66.45
C MET A 1 -5.19 -1.40 -66.46
N SER A 2 -5.90 -1.91 -65.46
CA SER A 2 -7.36 -1.77 -65.33
C SER A 2 -7.64 -0.82 -64.17
N LEU A 3 -8.44 0.22 -64.40
CA LEU A 3 -8.84 1.17 -63.37
C LEU A 3 -10.31 0.91 -62.98
N SER A 4 -10.60 1.01 -61.69
CA SER A 4 -11.95 0.98 -61.15
C SER A 4 -12.16 2.22 -60.31
N GLU A 5 -13.28 2.91 -60.52
CA GLU A 5 -13.65 4.06 -59.71
C GLU A 5 -13.85 3.64 -58.25
N PHE A 6 -13.34 4.45 -57.33
CA PHE A 6 -13.47 4.22 -55.90
C PHE A 6 -14.84 4.70 -55.42
N SER A 7 -15.66 3.79 -54.88
CA SER A 7 -16.92 4.14 -54.20
C SER A 7 -16.81 3.88 -52.70
N THR A 8 -17.55 4.65 -51.90
CA THR A 8 -17.58 4.54 -50.42
C THR A 8 -17.98 3.16 -49.93
N ASP A 9 -18.76 2.41 -50.71
CA ASP A 9 -19.23 1.07 -50.37
C ASP A 9 -18.09 0.03 -50.34
N LEU A 10 -16.94 0.36 -50.93
CA LEU A 10 -15.74 -0.47 -50.93
C LEU A 10 -14.88 -0.28 -49.67
N LEU A 11 -15.20 0.73 -48.85
CA LEU A 11 -14.48 1.07 -47.64
C LEU A 11 -15.18 0.45 -46.41
N GLU A 12 -14.49 -0.43 -45.72
CA GLU A 12 -14.95 -0.99 -44.44
C GLU A 12 -14.12 -0.38 -43.31
N ILE A 13 -14.76 0.43 -42.47
CA ILE A 13 -14.13 1.02 -41.28
C ILE A 13 -14.61 0.26 -40.06
N VAL A 14 -13.68 -0.39 -39.36
CA VAL A 14 -13.96 -1.10 -38.10
C VAL A 14 -13.16 -0.45 -36.98
N ALA A 15 -13.84 -0.12 -35.88
CA ALA A 15 -13.19 0.26 -34.64
C ALA A 15 -12.92 -1.00 -33.82
N LEU A 16 -11.66 -1.25 -33.48
CA LEU A 16 -11.24 -2.31 -32.60
C LEU A 16 -10.83 -1.71 -31.26
N THR A 17 -11.61 -1.98 -30.22
CA THR A 17 -11.22 -1.64 -28.85
C THR A 17 -10.22 -2.68 -28.35
N THR A 18 -9.03 -2.22 -28.01
CA THR A 18 -7.93 -3.04 -27.51
C THR A 18 -7.58 -2.64 -26.08
N HIS A 19 -7.09 -3.62 -25.30
CA HIS A 19 -6.66 -3.43 -23.93
C HIS A 19 -5.17 -3.75 -23.80
N ALA A 20 -4.33 -2.74 -23.99
CA ALA A 20 -2.89 -2.90 -23.95
C ALA A 20 -2.40 -2.88 -22.49
N PRO A 21 -1.73 -3.95 -21.99
CA PRO A 21 -1.18 -3.95 -20.65
C PRO A 21 0.06 -3.06 -20.60
N GLN A 22 0.06 -2.13 -19.66
CA GLN A 22 1.18 -1.26 -19.35
C GLN A 22 1.81 -1.65 -18.01
N LYS A 23 3.13 -1.56 -17.93
CA LYS A 23 3.90 -1.76 -16.70
C LYS A 23 4.94 -0.66 -16.58
N PHE A 24 4.88 0.09 -15.49
CA PHE A 24 5.85 1.11 -15.13
C PHE A 24 6.52 0.75 -13.80
N VAL A 25 7.83 0.95 -13.70
CA VAL A 25 8.59 0.74 -12.46
C VAL A 25 9.49 1.95 -12.22
N SER A 26 9.42 2.52 -11.02
CA SER A 26 10.33 3.54 -10.52
C SER A 26 11.10 2.98 -9.34
N SER A 27 12.43 3.07 -9.37
CA SER A 27 13.31 2.58 -8.31
C SER A 27 14.59 3.42 -8.22
N SER A 28 15.44 3.13 -7.23
CA SER A 28 16.78 3.74 -7.12
C SER A 28 17.70 3.42 -8.30
N LEU A 29 17.42 2.36 -9.07
CA LEU A 29 18.16 2.00 -10.28
C LEU A 29 17.67 2.75 -11.53
N GLY A 30 16.65 3.60 -11.39
CA GLY A 30 16.02 4.34 -12.48
C GLY A 30 14.58 3.93 -12.73
N VAL A 31 14.06 4.38 -13.88
CA VAL A 31 12.69 4.17 -14.33
C VAL A 31 12.68 3.23 -15.52
N THR A 32 11.69 2.33 -15.59
CA THR A 32 11.44 1.47 -16.75
C THR A 32 9.95 1.46 -17.09
N GLY A 33 9.61 1.28 -18.36
CA GLY A 33 8.22 1.31 -18.83
C GLY A 33 7.66 2.72 -19.03
N SER A 34 8.54 3.71 -19.23
CA SER A 34 8.16 5.03 -19.73
C SER A 34 7.56 4.92 -21.13
N VAL A 35 6.71 5.89 -21.49
CA VAL A 35 6.13 5.98 -22.83
C VAL A 35 6.77 7.17 -23.55
N PRO A 36 7.48 6.97 -24.68
CA PRO A 36 8.04 8.08 -25.44
C PRO A 36 6.93 8.92 -26.07
N LEU A 37 7.17 10.22 -26.23
CA LEU A 37 6.24 11.12 -26.90
C LEU A 37 6.03 10.71 -28.36
N LEU A 38 7.10 10.27 -29.03
CA LEU A 38 7.06 9.78 -30.41
C LEU A 38 7.17 8.27 -30.42
N ALA A 39 6.25 7.59 -31.12
CA ALA A 39 6.28 6.14 -31.28
C ALA A 39 7.54 5.68 -32.06
N LYS A 40 8.07 6.54 -32.94
CA LYS A 40 9.34 6.37 -33.63
C LYS A 40 10.10 7.69 -33.56
N SER A 41 11.25 7.69 -32.89
CA SER A 41 12.20 8.79 -32.97
C SER A 41 12.73 8.91 -34.39
N SER A 42 13.05 10.13 -34.80
CA SER A 42 13.67 10.38 -36.11
C SER A 42 15.01 11.07 -35.91
N ASP A 43 16.08 10.34 -36.21
CA ASP A 43 17.46 10.84 -36.16
C ASP A 43 17.70 11.98 -37.17
N SER A 44 16.77 12.15 -38.12
CA SER A 44 16.78 13.19 -39.15
C SER A 44 16.18 14.52 -38.68
N ILE A 45 15.40 14.53 -37.60
CA ILE A 45 14.83 15.77 -37.04
C ILE A 45 15.83 16.33 -36.04
N LYS A 46 16.47 17.43 -36.39
CA LYS A 46 17.46 18.12 -35.58
C LYS A 46 16.88 19.39 -34.97
N SER A 47 17.25 19.71 -33.74
CA SER A 47 16.89 20.99 -33.13
C SER A 47 17.90 22.06 -33.51
N ILE A 48 17.46 23.11 -34.18
CA ILE A 48 18.26 24.32 -34.39
C ILE A 48 17.98 25.21 -33.19
N GLU A 49 18.94 25.34 -32.27
CA GLU A 49 18.76 26.10 -31.03
C GLU A 49 18.29 27.55 -31.30
N VAL A 50 17.03 27.84 -30.92
CA VAL A 50 16.64 29.14 -30.33
C VAL A 50 15.78 28.82 -29.10
N LEU A 51 16.37 28.12 -28.14
CA LEU A 51 15.75 27.83 -26.84
C LEU A 51 16.37 28.67 -25.72
N SER A 52 16.47 29.98 -25.94
CA SER A 52 16.49 30.98 -24.86
C SER A 52 15.34 31.97 -25.02
N ARG A 53 14.11 31.46 -25.18
CA ARG A 53 12.90 32.29 -25.17
C ARG A 53 12.32 32.38 -23.77
N SER A 54 12.99 33.16 -22.92
CA SER A 54 12.27 33.84 -21.84
C SER A 54 11.34 34.85 -22.50
N LEU A 55 10.04 34.77 -22.18
CA LEU A 55 9.00 35.71 -22.62
C LEU A 55 9.37 37.13 -22.17
N GLY A 56 10.03 37.92 -23.02
CA GLY A 56 10.34 39.32 -22.69
C GLY A 56 11.26 40.10 -23.62
N ASP A 57 12.22 39.47 -24.30
CA ASP A 57 13.22 40.23 -25.06
C ASP A 57 12.91 40.33 -26.56
N TYR A 58 12.64 41.56 -27.00
CA TYR A 58 12.61 41.96 -28.41
C TYR A 58 14.07 42.15 -28.87
N ILE A 59 14.60 41.26 -29.71
CA ILE A 59 15.97 41.39 -30.24
C ILE A 59 15.91 41.81 -31.71
N ASP A 60 16.69 42.86 -31.97
CA ASP A 60 17.05 43.45 -33.25
C ASP A 60 17.71 42.42 -34.21
N GLU A 61 17.20 42.30 -35.44
CA GLU A 61 17.61 41.32 -36.48
C GLU A 61 18.98 41.66 -37.11
N SER A 62 19.98 42.03 -36.30
CA SER A 62 21.33 42.28 -36.81
C SER A 62 22.08 40.95 -37.10
N PRO A 63 22.71 40.79 -38.28
CA PRO A 63 23.37 39.54 -38.72
C PRO A 63 24.48 38.98 -37.80
N GLY A 64 24.98 39.78 -36.87
CA GLY A 64 26.03 39.39 -35.92
C GLY A 64 25.60 38.40 -34.84
N ASN A 65 24.29 38.28 -34.57
CA ASN A 65 23.74 37.45 -33.49
C ASN A 65 23.11 36.13 -33.96
N LEU A 66 23.23 35.78 -35.25
CA LEU A 66 22.75 34.51 -35.78
C LEU A 66 23.74 33.37 -35.46
N ASP A 67 23.20 32.19 -35.16
CA ASP A 67 23.94 30.93 -35.06
C ASP A 67 24.79 30.73 -36.35
N PRO A 68 26.04 30.23 -36.28
CA PRO A 68 26.84 29.88 -37.46
C PRO A 68 26.07 29.18 -38.61
N MET A 69 25.09 28.31 -38.32
CA MET A 69 24.26 27.66 -39.35
C MET A 69 23.23 28.61 -40.00
N GLN A 70 22.65 29.52 -39.22
CA GLN A 70 21.76 30.57 -39.72
C GLN A 70 22.54 31.65 -40.50
N ARG A 71 23.79 31.93 -40.11
CA ARG A 71 24.70 32.80 -40.86
C ARG A 71 25.09 32.20 -42.20
N ALA A 72 25.39 30.90 -42.28
CA ALA A 72 25.71 30.22 -43.53
C ALA A 72 24.50 30.24 -44.49
N SER A 73 23.30 29.89 -44.01
CA SER A 73 22.08 29.91 -44.82
C SER A 73 21.66 31.33 -45.24
N ALA A 74 21.80 32.34 -44.36
CA ALA A 74 21.53 33.74 -44.68
C ALA A 74 22.53 34.33 -45.69
N THR A 75 23.82 34.04 -45.55
CA THR A 75 24.88 34.47 -46.49
C THR A 75 24.65 33.91 -47.89
N VAL A 76 24.26 32.63 -48.00
CA VAL A 76 23.89 32.01 -49.28
C VAL A 76 22.64 32.66 -49.87
N ARG A 77 21.61 32.94 -49.06
CA ARG A 77 20.35 33.56 -49.51
C ARG A 77 20.54 35.00 -50.01
N GLU A 78 21.31 35.79 -49.27
CA GLU A 78 21.65 37.18 -49.59
C GLU A 78 22.56 37.28 -50.82
N GLY A 79 23.54 36.38 -50.94
CA GLY A 79 24.42 36.29 -52.11
C GLY A 79 23.68 35.99 -53.42
N ILE A 80 22.65 35.13 -53.36
CA ILE A 80 21.75 34.84 -54.49
C ILE A 80 20.87 36.06 -54.83
N ARG A 81 20.29 36.74 -53.84
CA ARG A 81 19.42 37.91 -54.06
C ARG A 81 20.17 39.14 -54.60
N ALA A 82 21.42 39.33 -54.20
CA ALA A 82 22.21 40.49 -54.57
C ALA A 82 22.94 40.36 -55.93
N GLY A 83 22.87 39.20 -56.60
CA GLY A 83 23.56 38.96 -57.88
C GLY A 83 25.09 39.07 -57.81
N LYS A 84 25.68 38.97 -56.61
CA LYS A 84 27.11 39.18 -56.31
C LYS A 84 27.85 37.87 -56.02
N LEU A 85 27.69 36.86 -56.86
CA LEU A 85 28.46 35.62 -56.72
C LEU A 85 29.82 35.76 -57.41
N SER A 86 30.80 36.30 -56.68
CA SER A 86 32.23 36.23 -57.03
C SER A 86 33.11 35.58 -55.96
N SER A 87 32.52 34.97 -54.92
CA SER A 87 33.22 34.23 -53.87
C SER A 87 32.75 32.78 -53.85
N ASN A 88 33.69 31.85 -53.66
CA ASN A 88 33.48 30.41 -53.68
C ASN A 88 32.46 29.97 -52.59
N VAL A 89 31.20 29.75 -52.98
CA VAL A 89 30.14 29.26 -52.06
C VAL A 89 30.33 27.78 -51.70
N PHE A 90 31.25 27.08 -52.37
CA PHE A 90 31.53 25.67 -52.12
C PHE A 90 32.00 25.41 -50.69
N ASP A 91 32.81 26.31 -50.14
CA ASP A 91 33.34 26.18 -48.78
C ASP A 91 32.24 26.41 -47.72
N ASP A 92 31.34 27.37 -47.96
CA ASP A 92 30.18 27.64 -47.10
C ASP A 92 29.13 26.51 -47.15
N VAL A 93 28.90 25.94 -48.33
CA VAL A 93 27.99 24.79 -48.50
C VAL A 93 28.57 23.53 -47.87
N ASN A 94 29.86 23.26 -48.02
CA ASN A 94 30.50 22.12 -47.34
C ASN A 94 30.49 22.31 -45.84
N PHE A 95 30.78 23.52 -45.33
CA PHE A 95 30.67 23.82 -43.91
C PHE A 95 29.24 23.59 -43.38
N TYR A 96 28.21 23.97 -44.15
CA TYR A 96 26.82 23.68 -43.82
C TYR A 96 26.53 22.17 -43.81
N MET A 97 26.93 21.44 -44.86
CA MET A 97 26.69 19.99 -44.96
C MET A 97 27.45 19.18 -43.90
N ASP A 98 28.65 19.63 -43.50
CA ASP A 98 29.47 19.01 -42.45
C ASP A 98 28.97 19.35 -41.04
N SER A 99 28.26 20.47 -40.86
CA SER A 99 27.71 20.86 -39.55
C SER A 99 26.36 20.20 -39.24
N ILE A 100 25.55 19.80 -40.23
CA ILE A 100 24.25 19.14 -40.01
C ILE A 100 24.34 17.88 -39.11
N PRO A 101 25.29 16.95 -39.30
CA PRO A 101 25.42 15.77 -38.44
C PRO A 101 25.83 16.10 -36.99
N SER A 102 26.46 17.26 -36.77
CA SER A 102 26.90 17.72 -35.44
C SER A 102 25.80 18.43 -34.65
N VAL A 103 24.66 18.74 -35.27
CA VAL A 103 23.50 19.34 -34.60
C VAL A 103 22.82 18.28 -33.73
N PRO A 104 22.53 18.58 -32.45
CA PRO A 104 21.80 17.66 -31.60
C PRO A 104 20.43 17.31 -32.18
N GLU A 105 20.00 16.08 -31.92
CA GLU A 105 18.64 15.65 -32.24
C GLU A 105 17.60 16.50 -31.52
N ASP A 106 16.38 16.51 -32.05
CA ASP A 106 15.31 17.23 -31.38
C ASP A 106 14.99 16.59 -30.02
N SER A 107 14.94 17.41 -28.97
CA SER A 107 14.53 17.02 -27.62
C SER A 107 13.18 16.27 -27.57
N LEU A 108 12.34 16.39 -28.60
CA LEU A 108 11.11 15.61 -28.76
C LEU A 108 11.38 14.11 -28.88
N ASN A 109 12.50 13.70 -29.47
CA ASN A 109 12.91 12.29 -29.57
C ASN A 109 13.21 11.68 -28.19
N ASP A 110 13.72 12.48 -27.26
CA ASP A 110 14.10 12.05 -25.91
C ASP A 110 13.03 12.34 -24.84
N THR A 111 11.88 12.92 -25.23
CA THR A 111 10.83 13.27 -24.27
C THR A 111 9.99 12.04 -23.94
N GLU A 112 9.99 11.64 -22.66
CA GLU A 112 9.22 10.51 -22.15
C GLU A 112 8.20 10.90 -21.06
N PHE A 113 7.11 10.15 -21.01
CA PHE A 113 6.05 10.26 -20.00
C PHE A 113 6.20 9.21 -18.92
N HIS A 114 6.18 9.66 -17.67
CA HIS A 114 6.33 8.82 -16.49
C HIS A 114 5.08 8.88 -15.62
N ILE A 115 4.71 7.76 -14.99
CA ILE A 115 3.78 7.78 -13.86
C ILE A 115 4.51 8.39 -12.67
N LYS A 116 3.89 9.37 -12.00
CA LYS A 116 4.50 10.10 -10.88
C LYS A 116 3.72 9.86 -9.60
N ALA A 117 4.41 9.40 -8.56
CA ALA A 117 3.93 9.47 -7.18
C ALA A 117 4.21 10.87 -6.63
N LEU A 118 3.16 11.58 -6.25
CA LEU A 118 3.19 12.96 -5.76
C LEU A 118 2.72 12.96 -4.30
N SER A 119 3.52 13.55 -3.41
CA SER A 119 3.15 13.78 -2.02
C SER A 119 2.91 15.27 -1.79
N PRO A 120 1.94 15.66 -0.93
CA PRO A 120 1.83 17.04 -0.49
C PRO A 120 3.14 17.54 0.13
N SER A 121 3.33 18.87 0.11
CA SER A 121 4.51 19.50 0.67
C SER A 121 4.12 20.48 1.78
N PRO A 122 5.06 20.85 2.68
CA PRO A 122 4.83 21.88 3.69
C PRO A 122 4.67 23.30 3.09
N LYS A 123 4.84 23.44 1.77
CA LYS A 123 4.57 24.66 1.00
C LYS A 123 3.35 24.44 0.10
N PHE A 124 2.63 25.51 -0.17
CA PHE A 124 1.53 25.47 -1.13
C PHE A 124 2.11 25.28 -2.54
N THR A 125 1.72 24.21 -3.21
CA THR A 125 2.24 23.82 -4.53
C THR A 125 1.11 23.39 -5.46
N LYS A 126 1.43 23.07 -6.72
CA LYS A 126 0.49 22.43 -7.66
C LYS A 126 -0.14 21.17 -7.08
N VAL A 127 0.58 20.40 -6.25
CA VAL A 127 0.06 19.20 -5.59
C VAL A 127 -1.00 19.54 -4.53
N SER A 128 -0.85 20.68 -3.83
CA SER A 128 -1.88 21.17 -2.90
C SER A 128 -3.19 21.49 -3.62
N ASN A 129 -3.11 22.15 -4.78
CA ASN A 129 -4.27 22.39 -5.63
C ASN A 129 -4.89 21.10 -6.17
N LEU A 130 -4.05 20.16 -6.62
CA LEU A 130 -4.51 18.86 -7.14
C LEU A 130 -5.27 18.08 -6.06
N LYS A 131 -4.74 18.01 -4.83
CA LYS A 131 -5.43 17.41 -3.69
C LYS A 131 -6.81 18.04 -3.47
N ASN A 132 -6.86 19.38 -3.39
CA ASN A 132 -8.12 20.10 -3.17
C ASN A 132 -9.11 19.89 -4.32
N TYR A 133 -8.62 19.79 -5.56
CA TYR A 133 -9.44 19.48 -6.73
C TYR A 133 -10.01 18.06 -6.65
N ILE A 134 -9.19 17.07 -6.30
CA ILE A 134 -9.63 15.68 -6.09
C ILE A 134 -10.72 15.63 -5.02
N GLN A 135 -10.49 16.22 -3.85
CA GLN A 135 -11.42 16.14 -2.72
C GLN A 135 -12.74 16.88 -2.96
N ASN A 136 -12.67 18.11 -3.49
CA ASN A 136 -13.85 18.98 -3.60
C ASN A 136 -14.61 18.82 -4.91
N ASN A 137 -13.97 18.29 -5.97
CA ASN A 137 -14.59 18.12 -7.28
C ASN A 137 -14.69 16.64 -7.65
N LEU A 138 -13.57 15.94 -7.85
CA LEU A 138 -13.62 14.57 -8.37
C LEU A 138 -14.35 13.60 -7.44
N MET A 139 -14.00 13.57 -6.15
CA MET A 139 -14.69 12.72 -5.18
C MET A 139 -16.17 13.03 -5.08
N HIS A 140 -16.55 14.31 -5.18
CA HIS A 140 -17.95 14.71 -5.17
C HIS A 140 -18.68 14.21 -6.43
N CYS A 141 -18.11 14.41 -7.62
CA CYS A 141 -18.71 14.00 -8.89
C CYS A 141 -18.83 12.47 -9.02
N TYR A 142 -17.82 11.73 -8.59
CA TYR A 142 -17.77 10.27 -8.75
C TYR A 142 -18.43 9.51 -7.59
N ARG A 143 -18.92 10.19 -6.54
CA ARG A 143 -19.46 9.54 -5.32
C ARG A 143 -20.59 8.56 -5.57
N GLU A 144 -21.49 8.87 -6.51
CA GLU A 144 -22.63 8.01 -6.80
C GLU A 144 -22.24 6.73 -7.57
N SER A 145 -21.15 6.79 -8.33
CA SER A 145 -20.69 5.69 -9.17
C SER A 145 -19.60 4.85 -8.52
N TYR A 146 -18.80 5.44 -7.63
CA TYR A 146 -17.62 4.81 -7.04
C TYR A 146 -17.84 4.40 -5.59
N SER A 147 -17.26 3.26 -5.22
CA SER A 147 -17.28 2.77 -3.84
C SER A 147 -16.44 3.68 -2.93
N ASN A 148 -17.00 4.01 -1.75
CA ASN A 148 -16.30 4.72 -0.68
C ASN A 148 -15.51 5.96 -1.17
N CYS A 149 -16.06 6.71 -2.14
CA CYS A 149 -15.46 7.89 -2.74
C CYS A 149 -15.64 9.12 -1.83
N ASN A 150 -14.98 9.05 -0.68
CA ASN A 150 -14.96 10.06 0.36
C ASN A 150 -13.52 10.41 0.73
N THR A 151 -13.34 11.56 1.36
CA THR A 151 -12.12 11.94 2.05
C THR A 151 -12.00 11.17 3.38
N ALA A 152 -12.07 9.85 3.29
CA ALA A 152 -12.06 8.90 4.40
C ALA A 152 -11.45 7.56 3.94
N TYR A 153 -11.12 6.67 4.87
CA TYR A 153 -10.67 5.30 4.60
C TYR A 153 -11.35 4.34 5.58
N THR A 154 -11.38 3.04 5.28
CA THR A 154 -12.09 2.06 6.10
C THR A 154 -11.32 1.74 7.39
N ASN A 155 -12.06 1.62 8.50
CA ASN A 155 -11.59 1.33 9.86
C ASN A 155 -11.33 -0.17 10.07
N TYR A 156 -10.70 -0.84 9.11
CA TYR A 156 -10.39 -2.26 9.19
C TYR A 156 -8.89 -2.48 9.09
N HIS A 157 -8.29 -2.82 10.23
CA HIS A 157 -6.84 -2.89 10.40
C HIS A 157 -6.40 -4.21 11.01
N THR A 158 -5.10 -4.44 10.95
CA THR A 158 -4.44 -5.59 11.57
C THR A 158 -3.23 -5.11 12.35
N LEU A 159 -2.92 -5.79 13.45
CA LEU A 159 -1.63 -5.65 14.12
C LEU A 159 -0.59 -6.41 13.30
N ASN A 160 0.50 -5.74 12.99
CA ASN A 160 1.58 -6.25 12.17
C ASN A 160 2.85 -6.40 13.01
N PHE A 161 3.10 -7.63 13.45
CA PHE A 161 4.32 -7.98 14.16
C PHE A 161 5.34 -8.56 13.17
N PHE A 162 6.57 -8.05 13.21
CA PHE A 162 7.61 -8.36 12.24
C PHE A 162 9.00 -8.07 12.82
N THR A 163 10.02 -8.79 12.37
CA THR A 163 11.42 -8.51 12.70
C THR A 163 12.18 -8.06 11.47
N SER A 164 13.11 -7.12 11.63
CA SER A 164 14.06 -6.71 10.59
C SER A 164 15.30 -6.08 11.22
N SER A 165 16.39 -5.96 10.46
CA SER A 165 17.61 -5.30 10.91
C SER A 165 17.42 -3.79 11.22
N HIS A 166 16.30 -3.21 10.80
CA HIS A 166 16.02 -1.77 10.94
C HIS A 166 14.99 -1.46 12.05
N VAL A 167 14.47 -2.47 12.74
CA VAL A 167 13.47 -2.31 13.82
C VAL A 167 13.85 -3.11 15.07
N PRO A 168 13.48 -2.65 16.28
CA PRO A 168 13.69 -3.43 17.50
C PRO A 168 12.92 -4.75 17.47
N SER A 169 13.50 -5.78 18.09
CA SER A 169 12.91 -7.13 18.24
C SER A 169 12.24 -7.36 19.61
N ASP A 170 12.43 -6.44 20.56
CA ASP A 170 11.98 -6.52 21.94
C ASP A 170 10.70 -5.69 22.20
N THR A 171 9.95 -5.39 21.14
CA THR A 171 8.67 -4.68 21.25
C THR A 171 7.55 -5.59 21.70
N VAL A 172 6.65 -5.07 22.54
CA VAL A 172 5.50 -5.81 23.07
C VAL A 172 4.38 -4.86 23.50
N PHE A 173 3.14 -5.32 23.43
CA PHE A 173 2.01 -4.68 24.10
C PHE A 173 1.75 -5.34 25.45
N LEU A 174 1.81 -4.54 26.53
CA LEU A 174 1.58 -5.01 27.89
C LEU A 174 0.26 -4.44 28.40
N TYR A 175 -0.78 -5.28 28.39
CA TYR A 175 -2.07 -4.91 28.98
C TYR A 175 -2.03 -5.15 30.50
N PRO A 176 -2.37 -4.16 31.33
CA PRO A 176 -2.29 -4.27 32.78
C PRO A 176 -3.32 -5.28 33.32
N ASN A 177 -2.83 -6.31 33.99
CA ASN A 177 -3.63 -7.39 34.57
C ASN A 177 -3.69 -7.34 36.10
N PHE A 178 -3.71 -6.13 36.66
CA PHE A 178 -3.86 -5.88 38.11
C PHE A 178 -4.91 -4.79 38.35
N THR A 179 -5.18 -4.52 39.62
CA THR A 179 -6.12 -3.48 40.06
C THR A 179 -5.39 -2.30 40.71
N ALA A 180 -5.80 -1.08 40.39
CA ALA A 180 -5.21 0.15 40.91
C ALA A 180 -5.70 0.53 42.33
N SER A 181 -6.76 -0.11 42.85
CA SER A 181 -7.35 0.16 44.16
C SER A 181 -6.99 -0.91 45.21
N ARG A 182 -6.58 -0.45 46.39
CA ARG A 182 -6.37 -1.25 47.60
C ARG A 182 -7.59 -1.13 48.51
N ASP A 183 -7.95 -2.21 49.19
CA ASP A 183 -8.93 -2.16 50.28
C ASP A 183 -8.40 -1.35 51.47
N SER A 184 -9.24 -1.13 52.47
CA SER A 184 -8.90 -0.42 53.70
C SER A 184 -7.79 -1.07 54.54
N SER A 185 -7.37 -2.30 54.21
CA SER A 185 -6.23 -3.01 54.82
C SER A 185 -4.95 -2.91 53.97
N GLY A 186 -4.98 -2.16 52.87
CA GLY A 186 -3.87 -2.03 51.94
C GLY A 186 -3.72 -3.21 50.96
N LYS A 187 -4.67 -4.15 50.92
CA LYS A 187 -4.64 -5.32 50.03
C LYS A 187 -5.34 -4.99 48.70
N PRO A 188 -4.75 -5.24 47.53
CA PRO A 188 -5.40 -4.96 46.25
C PRO A 188 -6.73 -5.72 46.13
N TYR A 189 -7.78 -5.06 45.62
CA TYR A 189 -8.97 -5.77 45.13
C TYR A 189 -8.54 -6.63 43.95
N ILE A 190 -8.73 -7.94 43.99
CA ILE A 190 -8.31 -8.82 42.88
C ILE A 190 -9.35 -8.73 41.76
N SER A 191 -9.11 -7.84 40.80
CA SER A 191 -9.57 -8.05 39.42
C SER A 191 -8.33 -8.10 38.55
N ALA A 192 -7.81 -9.30 38.33
CA ALA A 192 -6.90 -9.61 37.25
C ALA A 192 -7.79 -9.92 36.02
N PRO A 193 -8.13 -8.90 35.20
CA PRO A 193 -9.22 -8.99 34.24
C PRO A 193 -9.04 -10.10 33.20
N TYR A 194 -7.81 -10.55 32.95
CA TYR A 194 -7.48 -11.48 31.87
C TYR A 194 -7.25 -12.92 32.33
N ILE A 195 -7.41 -13.22 33.63
CA ILE A 195 -7.26 -14.59 34.15
C ILE A 195 -8.61 -15.33 34.03
N PRO A 196 -8.69 -16.41 33.23
CA PRO A 196 -9.88 -17.26 33.22
C PRO A 196 -10.05 -17.97 34.56
N LYS A 197 -11.28 -18.08 35.08
CA LYS A 197 -11.54 -18.64 36.42
C LYS A 197 -11.55 -20.17 36.43
N SER A 198 -12.09 -20.80 35.40
CA SER A 198 -12.21 -22.26 35.30
C SER A 198 -12.15 -22.73 33.86
N GLN A 199 -13.04 -22.23 33.01
CA GLN A 199 -13.07 -22.52 31.58
C GLN A 199 -12.46 -21.35 30.80
N PHE A 200 -11.94 -21.62 29.61
CA PHE A 200 -11.47 -20.57 28.73
C PHE A 200 -11.67 -20.89 27.26
N SER A 201 -11.74 -19.83 26.46
CA SER A 201 -11.54 -19.92 25.02
C SER A 201 -10.72 -18.73 24.52
N ILE A 202 -9.90 -18.94 23.50
CA ILE A 202 -9.12 -17.90 22.80
C ILE A 202 -9.51 -17.98 21.33
N ASP A 203 -9.94 -16.87 20.74
CA ASP A 203 -10.43 -16.80 19.36
C ASP A 203 -9.78 -15.62 18.65
N PHE A 204 -9.22 -15.82 17.46
CA PHE A 204 -8.56 -14.76 16.69
C PHE A 204 -8.30 -15.17 15.24
N TYR A 205 -7.92 -14.19 14.43
CA TYR A 205 -7.35 -14.41 13.11
C TYR A 205 -5.84 -14.16 13.10
N ILE A 206 -5.10 -15.02 12.40
CA ILE A 206 -3.66 -14.87 12.18
C ILE A 206 -3.29 -15.13 10.72
N ASN A 207 -2.33 -14.36 10.24
CA ASN A 207 -1.65 -14.58 8.97
C ASN A 207 -0.15 -14.67 9.20
N PRO A 208 0.45 -15.88 9.14
CA PRO A 208 1.90 -16.07 9.15
C PRO A 208 2.54 -15.37 7.94
N ARG A 209 2.91 -14.12 8.13
CA ARG A 209 3.23 -13.21 7.03
C ARG A 209 4.70 -13.28 6.64
N TYR A 210 5.58 -13.38 7.64
CA TYR A 210 7.02 -13.28 7.47
C TYR A 210 7.68 -14.64 7.70
N GLN A 211 8.79 -14.85 6.99
CA GLN A 211 9.63 -16.04 7.14
C GLN A 211 10.87 -15.73 7.97
N ASN A 212 11.62 -16.79 8.28
CA ASN A 212 12.95 -16.70 8.84
C ASN A 212 13.86 -15.76 8.02
N ASP A 213 14.66 -14.99 8.76
CA ASP A 213 15.80 -14.26 8.20
C ASP A 213 16.83 -15.29 7.71
N VAL A 214 17.12 -15.27 6.41
CA VAL A 214 18.17 -16.11 5.82
C VAL A 214 19.42 -15.27 5.68
N ASP A 215 20.49 -15.71 6.32
CA ASP A 215 21.82 -15.14 6.09
C ASP A 215 22.36 -15.76 4.79
N ILE A 216 22.79 -14.93 3.85
CA ILE A 216 23.46 -15.38 2.63
C ILE A 216 24.96 -15.26 2.86
N VAL A 217 25.64 -16.40 2.97
CA VAL A 217 27.11 -16.48 2.99
C VAL A 217 27.55 -17.16 1.70
N ASN A 218 28.39 -16.49 0.90
CA ASN A 218 28.90 -17.01 -0.39
C ASN A 218 27.79 -17.47 -1.37
N ASN A 219 26.69 -16.72 -1.48
CA ASN A 219 25.50 -17.07 -2.27
C ASN A 219 24.81 -18.39 -1.87
N ILE A 220 25.14 -18.95 -0.70
CA ILE A 220 24.46 -20.11 -0.13
C ILE A 220 23.50 -19.61 0.94
N PRO A 221 22.19 -19.91 0.82
CA PRO A 221 21.23 -19.71 1.91
C PRO A 221 21.66 -20.53 3.14
N THR A 222 22.14 -19.86 4.18
CA THR A 222 22.34 -20.47 5.50
C THR A 222 21.10 -20.15 6.32
N GLY A 223 20.24 -21.15 6.50
CA GLY A 223 18.99 -20.99 7.22
C GLY A 223 19.23 -20.72 8.71
N LYS A 224 18.67 -19.63 9.23
CA LYS A 224 18.25 -19.61 10.63
C LYS A 224 16.90 -20.32 10.69
N ASP A 225 16.73 -21.21 11.66
CA ASP A 225 15.41 -21.75 11.96
C ASP A 225 14.42 -20.61 12.19
N PHE A 226 13.17 -20.81 11.77
CA PHE A 226 12.12 -19.85 12.11
C PHE A 226 12.00 -19.79 13.64
N LYS A 227 12.37 -18.63 14.20
CA LYS A 227 12.30 -18.39 15.63
C LYS A 227 10.83 -18.32 16.05
N ALA A 228 10.47 -19.09 17.08
CA ALA A 228 9.14 -19.07 17.66
C ALA A 228 8.73 -17.64 18.05
N GLY A 229 7.52 -17.23 17.68
CA GLY A 229 6.99 -15.90 17.93
C GLY A 229 5.67 -15.96 18.71
N THR A 230 5.53 -15.17 19.76
CA THR A 230 4.43 -15.32 20.71
C THR A 230 3.27 -14.35 20.45
N ILE A 231 2.06 -14.89 20.38
CA ILE A 231 0.82 -14.15 20.12
C ILE A 231 0.28 -13.58 21.43
N PHE A 232 0.08 -14.46 22.41
CA PHE A 232 -0.32 -14.10 23.76
C PHE A 232 0.59 -14.76 24.78
N HIS A 233 0.90 -14.03 25.84
CA HIS A 233 1.55 -14.59 27.01
C HIS A 233 1.04 -13.93 28.28
N LEU A 234 0.51 -14.76 29.18
CA LEU A 234 0.14 -14.40 30.53
C LEU A 234 0.88 -15.37 31.46
N SER A 235 1.90 -14.86 32.15
CA SER A 235 2.83 -15.67 32.96
C SER A 235 2.09 -16.63 33.88
N SER A 236 2.62 -17.84 34.05
CA SER A 236 2.06 -18.89 34.89
C SER A 236 0.58 -19.26 34.62
N THR A 237 0.00 -18.84 33.48
CA THR A 237 -1.40 -19.09 33.10
C THR A 237 -1.50 -19.68 31.69
N PHE A 238 -1.04 -18.96 30.66
CA PHE A 238 -0.96 -19.49 29.30
C PHE A 238 0.05 -18.73 28.43
N ALA A 239 0.64 -19.44 27.47
CA ALA A 239 1.40 -18.86 26.36
C ALA A 239 0.93 -19.50 25.05
N LEU A 240 0.70 -18.67 24.04
CA LEU A 240 0.33 -19.12 22.70
C LEU A 240 1.33 -18.56 21.69
N SER A 241 2.03 -19.45 20.99
CA SER A 241 3.11 -19.09 20.08
C SER A 241 2.97 -19.75 18.71
N LEU A 242 3.40 -19.02 17.68
CA LEU A 242 3.59 -19.51 16.32
C LEU A 242 4.97 -20.15 16.22
N VAL A 243 5.03 -21.39 15.75
CA VAL A 243 6.27 -22.15 15.59
C VAL A 243 6.39 -22.73 14.18
N THR A 244 7.60 -23.13 13.79
CA THR A 244 7.85 -23.70 12.46
C THR A 244 7.10 -25.02 12.25
N GLY A 245 6.62 -25.23 11.03
CA GLY A 245 6.26 -26.58 10.54
C GLY A 245 7.48 -27.28 9.92
N SER A 246 7.27 -28.51 9.44
CA SER A 246 8.30 -29.26 8.71
C SER A 246 8.48 -28.83 7.24
N SER A 247 7.51 -28.11 6.67
CA SER A 247 7.51 -27.69 5.27
C SER A 247 8.36 -26.45 5.05
N THR A 248 9.18 -26.47 3.99
CA THR A 248 10.01 -25.34 3.55
C THR A 248 9.83 -25.07 2.06
N ASP A 249 10.08 -23.83 1.65
CA ASP A 249 10.10 -23.41 0.24
C ASP A 249 11.42 -23.78 -0.47
N SER A 250 11.52 -23.43 -1.76
CA SER A 250 12.71 -23.67 -2.58
C SER A 250 14.00 -23.01 -2.08
N TYR A 251 13.90 -22.10 -1.10
CA TYR A 251 15.03 -21.42 -0.47
C TYR A 251 15.28 -21.90 0.97
N ASN A 252 14.71 -23.05 1.36
CA ASN A 252 14.76 -23.60 2.72
C ASN A 252 14.19 -22.66 3.80
N LYS A 253 13.24 -21.80 3.44
CA LYS A 253 12.50 -20.99 4.42
C LYS A 253 11.20 -21.67 4.79
N SER A 254 10.80 -21.60 6.07
CA SER A 254 9.53 -22.16 6.52
C SER A 254 8.37 -21.54 5.73
N ASP A 255 7.53 -22.36 5.11
CA ASP A 255 6.35 -21.90 4.35
C ASP A 255 5.03 -22.32 5.00
N LYS A 256 5.10 -23.21 6.00
CA LYS A 256 3.98 -23.63 6.83
C LYS A 256 4.40 -23.68 8.30
N PHE A 257 3.42 -23.56 9.18
CA PHE A 257 3.61 -23.30 10.60
C PHE A 257 2.62 -24.10 11.45
N ARG A 258 2.87 -24.13 12.76
CA ARG A 258 2.05 -24.78 13.78
C ARG A 258 1.78 -23.79 14.92
N LEU A 259 0.79 -24.07 15.76
CA LEU A 259 0.61 -23.37 17.03
C LEU A 259 1.10 -24.22 18.19
N LEU A 260 1.76 -23.55 19.13
CA LEU A 260 2.24 -24.06 20.40
C LEU A 260 1.42 -23.40 21.52
N LEU A 261 0.62 -24.20 22.21
CA LEU A 261 -0.13 -23.81 23.40
C LEU A 261 0.58 -24.35 24.64
N GLN A 262 0.89 -23.46 25.58
CA GLN A 262 1.49 -23.79 26.87
C GLN A 262 0.52 -23.31 27.95
N LEU A 263 0.23 -24.13 28.94
CA LEU A 263 -0.72 -23.80 30.02
C LEU A 263 -0.03 -23.89 31.39
N SER A 264 -0.53 -23.09 32.34
CA SER A 264 -0.11 -23.05 33.74
C SER A 264 1.42 -22.96 33.91
N HIS A 265 2.07 -23.88 34.63
CA HIS A 265 3.52 -23.84 34.86
C HIS A 265 4.34 -24.03 33.58
N SER A 266 3.79 -24.68 32.56
CA SER A 266 4.47 -24.79 31.26
C SER A 266 4.48 -23.47 30.49
N ALA A 267 3.62 -22.51 30.84
CA ALA A 267 3.60 -21.18 30.23
C ALA A 267 4.85 -20.36 30.54
N ASP A 268 5.61 -20.71 31.59
CA ASP A 268 6.83 -20.01 32.01
C ASP A 268 8.11 -20.53 31.32
N ILE A 269 7.97 -21.39 30.32
CA ILE A 269 9.07 -21.96 29.54
C ILE A 269 9.14 -21.28 28.18
N ALA A 270 10.31 -20.72 27.83
CA ALA A 270 10.49 -20.04 26.55
C ALA A 270 10.09 -20.94 25.35
N PRO A 271 9.24 -20.47 24.41
CA PRO A 271 8.72 -21.27 23.29
C PRO A 271 9.79 -21.95 22.44
N SER A 272 10.95 -21.30 22.25
CA SER A 272 12.05 -21.84 21.46
C SER A 272 12.83 -22.96 22.14
N LYS A 273 12.60 -23.23 23.44
CA LYS A 273 13.21 -24.35 24.17
C LYS A 273 12.39 -25.64 24.07
N ILE A 274 11.22 -25.58 23.44
CA ILE A 274 10.29 -26.70 23.36
C ILE A 274 10.64 -27.59 22.16
N ASP A 275 10.81 -28.89 22.42
CA ASP A 275 10.92 -29.89 21.37
C ASP A 275 9.54 -30.16 20.74
N LEU A 276 9.40 -29.85 19.45
CA LEU A 276 8.17 -29.98 18.67
C LEU A 276 7.90 -31.40 18.15
N SER A 277 8.86 -32.32 18.33
CA SER A 277 8.75 -33.72 17.89
C SER A 277 7.98 -34.61 18.86
N VAL A 278 7.91 -34.21 20.14
CA VAL A 278 7.21 -34.96 21.18
C VAL A 278 5.69 -34.79 21.05
N GLY A 279 4.93 -35.87 21.17
CA GLY A 279 3.47 -35.86 21.05
C GLY A 279 2.78 -35.09 22.19
N ASN A 280 1.54 -34.68 21.95
CA ASN A 280 0.69 -34.10 23.00
C ASN A 280 0.44 -35.16 24.08
N ASN A 281 0.46 -34.75 25.35
CA ASN A 281 0.30 -35.62 26.52
C ASN A 281 1.40 -36.69 26.74
N GLU A 282 2.51 -36.66 25.99
CA GLU A 282 3.68 -37.54 26.20
C GLU A 282 4.80 -36.88 27.02
N ARG A 283 4.75 -35.56 27.19
CA ARG A 283 5.74 -34.78 27.93
C ARG A 283 5.55 -34.96 29.44
N THR A 284 6.65 -34.93 30.19
CA THR A 284 6.65 -34.96 31.65
C THR A 284 6.79 -33.57 32.25
N TYR A 285 6.38 -33.41 33.51
CA TYR A 285 6.59 -32.18 34.28
C TYR A 285 8.06 -31.69 34.18
N PRO A 286 8.30 -30.38 33.93
CA PRO A 286 7.33 -29.27 33.85
C PRO A 286 6.74 -29.00 32.44
N ASN A 287 6.97 -29.87 31.46
CA ASN A 287 6.56 -29.70 30.06
C ASN A 287 5.24 -30.41 29.71
N ASP A 288 4.56 -30.99 30.70
CA ASP A 288 3.36 -31.84 30.57
C ASP A 288 2.11 -31.10 30.07
N LEU A 289 2.04 -29.78 30.21
CA LEU A 289 0.93 -28.94 29.73
C LEU A 289 1.30 -28.14 28.48
N ILE A 290 2.07 -28.77 27.59
CA ILE A 290 2.47 -28.22 26.30
C ILE A 290 1.82 -29.02 25.19
N PHE A 291 1.10 -28.31 24.33
CA PHE A 291 0.32 -28.88 23.24
C PHE A 291 0.68 -28.20 21.92
N VAL A 292 0.90 -28.99 20.88
CA VAL A 292 1.23 -28.52 19.54
C VAL A 292 0.16 -28.99 18.58
N THR A 293 -0.26 -28.12 17.65
CA THR A 293 -1.18 -28.50 16.59
C THR A 293 -0.55 -29.50 15.63
N GLY A 294 -1.37 -30.11 14.77
CA GLY A 294 -0.88 -30.89 13.64
C GLY A 294 0.21 -30.16 12.85
N ASP A 295 1.11 -30.91 12.24
CA ASP A 295 2.19 -30.34 11.46
C ASP A 295 1.65 -29.60 10.23
N ASN A 296 2.27 -28.46 9.90
CA ASN A 296 1.95 -27.64 8.73
C ASN A 296 0.48 -27.17 8.61
N THR A 297 -0.23 -26.97 9.73
CA THR A 297 -1.64 -26.55 9.75
C THR A 297 -1.86 -25.12 9.26
N LEU A 298 -0.96 -24.20 9.58
CA LEU A 298 -1.01 -22.82 9.07
C LEU A 298 -0.09 -22.66 7.87
N ARG A 299 -0.47 -21.82 6.91
CA ARG A 299 0.27 -21.58 5.68
C ARG A 299 0.71 -20.12 5.61
N LYS A 300 1.89 -19.88 5.04
CA LYS A 300 2.41 -18.54 4.83
C LYS A 300 1.44 -17.69 3.99
N ASN A 301 1.28 -16.44 4.40
CA ASN A 301 0.52 -15.41 3.69
C ASN A 301 -0.96 -15.77 3.44
N ARG A 302 -1.55 -16.54 4.34
CA ARG A 302 -2.98 -16.88 4.35
C ARG A 302 -3.56 -16.54 5.71
N TRP A 303 -4.75 -15.96 5.72
CA TRP A 303 -5.53 -15.77 6.94
C TRP A 303 -6.10 -17.11 7.40
N HIS A 304 -5.91 -17.40 8.68
CA HIS A 304 -6.43 -18.57 9.36
C HIS A 304 -7.26 -18.13 10.57
N HIS A 305 -8.45 -18.69 10.72
CA HIS A 305 -9.25 -18.53 11.95
C HIS A 305 -8.78 -19.56 12.96
N VAL A 306 -8.52 -19.12 14.19
CA VAL A 306 -8.03 -19.98 15.27
C VAL A 306 -8.97 -19.86 16.45
N SER A 307 -9.41 -21.02 16.96
CA SER A 307 -10.21 -21.10 18.17
C SER A 307 -9.70 -22.21 19.10
N ILE A 308 -9.22 -21.83 20.27
CA ILE A 308 -8.75 -22.73 21.32
C ILE A 308 -9.79 -22.71 22.43
N ARG A 309 -10.22 -23.87 22.91
CA ARG A 309 -11.21 -23.95 24.00
C ARG A 309 -10.95 -25.11 24.93
N TRP A 310 -11.29 -24.91 26.19
CA TRP A 310 -11.26 -25.94 27.22
C TRP A 310 -12.29 -25.64 28.31
N GLY A 311 -13.09 -26.64 28.64
CA GLY A 311 -14.26 -26.50 29.52
C GLY A 311 -14.06 -27.02 30.94
N GLY A 312 -12.82 -27.09 31.41
CA GLY A 312 -12.49 -27.67 32.73
C GLY A 312 -12.63 -29.19 32.74
N ASP A 313 -12.62 -29.77 33.94
CA ASP A 313 -12.84 -31.21 34.19
C ASP A 313 -14.28 -31.67 33.90
N ARG A 314 -15.24 -30.73 33.83
CA ARG A 314 -16.67 -31.00 33.66
C ARG A 314 -17.11 -31.21 32.22
N ILE A 315 -16.45 -30.58 31.25
CA ILE A 315 -16.79 -30.68 29.83
C ILE A 315 -15.78 -31.60 29.15
N ASN A 316 -16.26 -32.56 28.36
CA ASN A 316 -15.44 -33.49 27.59
C ASN A 316 -14.34 -34.20 28.41
N GLN A 317 -14.60 -34.43 29.70
CA GLN A 317 -13.69 -35.11 30.63
C GLN A 317 -12.29 -34.45 30.68
N GLY A 318 -12.20 -33.12 30.64
CA GLY A 318 -10.92 -32.40 30.64
C GLY A 318 -10.26 -32.27 29.27
N THR A 319 -10.90 -32.74 28.20
CA THR A 319 -10.39 -32.61 26.82
C THR A 319 -10.72 -31.23 26.25
N GLY A 320 -9.68 -30.51 25.83
CA GLY A 320 -9.77 -29.27 25.05
C GLY A 320 -9.46 -29.50 23.57
N SER A 321 -9.69 -28.48 22.77
CA SER A 321 -9.49 -28.52 21.32
C SER A 321 -8.92 -27.20 20.79
N ILE A 322 -8.04 -27.30 19.80
CA ILE A 322 -7.52 -26.20 18.97
C ILE A 322 -8.09 -26.38 17.57
N HIS A 323 -8.94 -25.47 17.14
CA HIS A 323 -9.43 -25.38 15.76
C HIS A 323 -8.59 -24.38 14.98
N ILE A 324 -8.13 -24.78 13.80
CA ILE A 324 -7.51 -23.92 12.80
C ILE A 324 -8.27 -24.15 11.50
N ASP A 325 -9.08 -23.18 11.10
CA ASP A 325 -10.08 -23.34 10.04
C ASP A 325 -10.90 -24.63 10.29
N ASP A 326 -10.83 -25.61 9.38
CA ASP A 326 -11.53 -26.89 9.47
C ASP A 326 -10.76 -28.00 10.23
N TYR A 327 -9.52 -27.74 10.67
CA TYR A 327 -8.66 -28.73 11.33
C TYR A 327 -8.76 -28.64 12.86
N GLU A 328 -9.06 -29.76 13.51
CA GLU A 328 -9.10 -29.88 14.98
C GLU A 328 -7.87 -30.63 15.51
N THR A 329 -7.20 -30.09 16.53
CA THR A 329 -6.24 -30.82 17.38
C THR A 329 -6.77 -30.89 18.80
N ARG A 330 -6.85 -32.09 19.38
CA ARG A 330 -7.28 -32.30 20.77
C ARG A 330 -6.12 -32.37 21.73
N PHE A 331 -6.37 -31.96 22.96
CA PHE A 331 -5.43 -32.06 24.08
C PHE A 331 -6.18 -32.34 25.37
N VAL A 332 -5.54 -32.99 26.33
CA VAL A 332 -6.13 -33.26 27.65
C VAL A 332 -5.40 -32.46 28.71
N VAL A 333 -6.15 -31.72 29.53
CA VAL A 333 -5.62 -31.00 30.69
C VAL A 333 -6.09 -31.72 31.96
N PRO A 334 -5.19 -32.38 32.70
CA PRO A 334 -5.53 -33.09 33.93
C PRO A 334 -5.66 -32.13 35.14
N SER A 335 -6.40 -31.03 34.98
CA SER A 335 -6.59 -30.00 36.02
C SER A 335 -8.04 -29.49 36.01
N ALA A 336 -8.52 -28.93 37.13
CA ALA A 336 -9.81 -28.25 37.20
C ALA A 336 -9.74 -26.77 36.78
N SER A 337 -8.53 -26.20 36.71
CA SER A 337 -8.29 -24.82 36.25
C SER A 337 -6.87 -24.66 35.69
N ILE A 338 -6.72 -23.74 34.75
CA ILE A 338 -5.40 -23.29 34.26
C ILE A 338 -4.92 -22.01 34.97
N ALA A 339 -5.78 -21.41 35.79
CA ALA A 339 -5.53 -20.15 36.47
C ALA A 339 -4.39 -20.26 37.48
N HIS A 340 -3.55 -19.24 37.53
CA HIS A 340 -2.61 -19.07 38.62
C HIS A 340 -3.37 -18.87 39.95
N GLN A 341 -3.03 -19.65 41.00
CA GLN A 341 -3.62 -19.48 42.32
C GLN A 341 -3.04 -18.24 43.00
N ILE A 342 -3.86 -17.18 43.13
CA ILE A 342 -3.45 -15.94 43.80
C ILE A 342 -3.51 -16.15 45.32
N GLY A 343 -2.35 -16.12 45.99
CA GLY A 343 -2.20 -16.32 47.44
C GLY A 343 -1.16 -15.39 48.06
N SER A 344 -1.21 -15.17 49.37
CA SER A 344 -0.41 -14.16 50.11
C SER A 344 1.11 -14.38 50.16
N SER A 345 1.65 -15.31 49.37
CA SER A 345 3.07 -15.68 49.37
C SER A 345 3.58 -16.08 47.97
N VAL A 346 2.81 -15.82 46.91
CA VAL A 346 3.19 -16.27 45.57
C VAL A 346 4.07 -15.22 44.90
N THR A 347 5.33 -15.57 44.72
CA THR A 347 6.23 -14.91 43.78
C THR A 347 5.78 -15.28 42.36
N ASN A 348 5.74 -14.31 41.43
CA ASN A 348 5.38 -14.46 40.01
C ASN A 348 3.88 -14.20 39.65
N GLU A 349 3.27 -13.13 40.16
CA GLU A 349 1.91 -12.75 39.75
C GLU A 349 1.83 -12.34 38.26
N PRO A 350 0.78 -12.78 37.52
CA PRO A 350 0.64 -12.45 36.09
C PRO A 350 0.13 -11.02 35.88
N ASP A 351 0.92 -10.02 36.25
CA ASP A 351 0.52 -8.60 36.26
C ASP A 351 0.34 -7.96 34.87
N ALA A 352 0.75 -8.63 33.79
CA ALA A 352 0.59 -8.14 32.43
C ALA A 352 0.24 -9.25 31.44
N LEU A 353 -0.76 -9.00 30.60
CA LEU A 353 -0.97 -9.77 29.38
C LEU A 353 -0.06 -9.19 28.28
N CYS A 354 0.91 -9.99 27.85
CA CYS A 354 1.82 -9.68 26.75
C CYS A 354 1.17 -10.08 25.43
N VAL A 355 1.16 -9.18 24.45
CA VAL A 355 0.73 -9.46 23.08
C VAL A 355 1.86 -9.15 22.10
N GLY A 356 2.17 -10.12 21.24
CA GLY A 356 3.18 -10.01 20.17
C GLY A 356 4.62 -10.33 20.59
N ASN A 357 4.86 -10.70 21.84
CA ASN A 357 6.16 -11.18 22.33
C ASN A 357 6.00 -12.00 23.62
N TYR A 358 7.06 -12.70 24.03
CA TYR A 358 7.11 -13.51 25.26
C TYR A 358 7.94 -12.81 26.33
N TYR A 359 7.45 -12.76 27.56
CA TYR A 359 8.17 -12.16 28.69
C TYR A 359 9.11 -13.20 29.30
N GLU A 360 10.39 -12.90 29.31
CA GLU A 360 11.42 -13.68 29.99
C GLU A 360 11.95 -12.87 31.18
N GLY A 361 11.56 -13.24 32.40
CA GLY A 361 12.08 -12.61 33.60
C GLY A 361 11.65 -13.35 34.87
N ASN A 362 12.33 -13.07 35.97
CA ASN A 362 12.09 -13.74 37.24
C ASN A 362 10.81 -13.28 37.94
N ASN A 363 10.15 -12.23 37.45
CA ASN A 363 8.88 -11.69 37.97
C ASN A 363 8.82 -11.53 39.50
N GLN A 364 9.90 -11.00 40.09
CA GLN A 364 10.07 -10.88 41.54
C GLN A 364 10.77 -9.59 41.94
N GLY A 365 10.39 -9.04 43.09
CA GLY A 365 11.05 -7.87 43.69
C GLY A 365 11.11 -6.67 42.74
N SER A 366 12.31 -6.12 42.55
CA SER A 366 12.55 -5.03 41.60
C SER A 366 12.44 -5.44 40.12
N SER A 367 12.37 -6.75 39.84
CA SER A 367 12.14 -7.30 38.50
C SER A 367 10.71 -7.85 38.33
N ALA A 368 9.76 -7.43 39.18
CA ALA A 368 8.35 -7.78 39.04
C ALA A 368 7.73 -7.20 37.76
N LEU A 369 6.84 -7.94 37.13
CA LEU A 369 6.18 -7.57 35.88
C LEU A 369 5.30 -6.31 36.05
N SER A 370 4.70 -6.12 37.22
CA SER A 370 3.99 -4.89 37.60
C SER A 370 4.87 -3.63 37.56
N ALA A 371 6.19 -3.75 37.65
CA ALA A 371 7.08 -2.59 37.56
C ALA A 371 7.05 -1.91 36.17
N PHE A 372 6.57 -2.59 35.13
CA PHE A 372 6.25 -1.93 33.84
C PHE A 372 5.10 -0.92 33.95
N PHE A 373 4.38 -0.86 35.06
CA PHE A 373 3.30 0.09 35.29
C PHE A 373 3.66 1.06 36.42
N ASN A 374 4.95 1.34 36.61
CA ASN A 374 5.43 2.32 37.58
C ASN A 374 4.85 3.73 37.37
N SER A 375 4.94 4.57 38.40
CA SER A 375 4.38 5.93 38.38
C SER A 375 4.92 6.82 37.26
N THR A 376 6.19 6.65 36.87
CA THR A 376 6.81 7.40 35.76
C THR A 376 6.27 6.97 34.41
N ALA A 377 6.16 5.65 34.17
CA ALA A 377 5.59 5.09 32.96
C ALA A 377 4.11 5.45 32.81
N ALA A 378 3.34 5.41 33.91
CA ALA A 378 1.94 5.82 33.93
C ALA A 378 1.75 7.27 33.47
N ALA A 379 2.53 8.21 34.02
CA ALA A 379 2.47 9.61 33.62
C ALA A 379 2.88 9.81 32.16
N LYS A 380 3.94 9.13 31.69
CA LYS A 380 4.43 9.30 30.30
C LYS A 380 3.55 8.64 29.25
N HIS A 381 2.93 7.51 29.56
CA HIS A 381 2.26 6.65 28.57
C HIS A 381 0.75 6.59 28.73
N GLY A 382 0.18 7.20 29.77
CA GLY A 382 -1.26 7.19 30.00
C GLY A 382 -1.80 5.80 30.35
N ILE A 383 -1.07 5.06 31.19
CA ILE A 383 -1.41 3.70 31.63
C ILE A 383 -1.72 3.66 33.13
N PRO A 384 -2.46 2.65 33.63
CA PRO A 384 -2.70 2.50 35.07
C PRO A 384 -1.40 2.37 35.87
N VAL A 385 -1.39 2.90 37.09
CA VAL A 385 -0.23 2.83 38.00
C VAL A 385 -0.30 1.57 38.86
N ALA A 386 0.76 0.77 38.85
CA ALA A 386 1.05 -0.24 39.86
C ALA A 386 1.77 0.41 41.07
N PRO A 387 1.22 0.30 42.28
CA PRO A 387 1.83 0.89 43.47
C PRO A 387 3.15 0.21 43.86
N GLY A 388 4.15 0.99 44.27
CA GLY A 388 5.41 0.46 44.81
C GLY A 388 6.61 0.47 43.85
N HIS A 389 6.43 0.97 42.62
CA HIS A 389 7.49 1.05 41.61
C HIS A 389 7.65 2.47 41.05
N SER A 390 8.89 2.90 40.82
CA SER A 390 9.23 4.19 40.20
C SER A 390 10.00 4.06 38.88
N SER A 391 10.45 2.85 38.54
CA SER A 391 11.19 2.51 37.32
C SER A 391 10.72 1.17 36.76
N ASP A 392 11.12 0.89 35.52
CA ASP A 392 10.91 -0.40 34.85
C ASP A 392 11.67 -1.53 35.56
N PRO A 393 11.35 -2.81 35.30
CA PRO A 393 12.03 -3.95 35.93
C PRO A 393 13.54 -3.96 35.63
N ASP A 394 14.36 -4.35 36.62
CA ASP A 394 15.84 -4.39 36.46
C ASP A 394 16.31 -5.47 35.48
N THR A 395 15.65 -6.65 35.49
CA THR A 395 16.01 -7.79 34.65
C THR A 395 14.78 -8.34 33.93
N TYR A 396 14.80 -8.26 32.60
CA TYR A 396 13.80 -8.84 31.72
C TYR A 396 14.35 -8.95 30.30
N SER A 397 13.70 -9.76 29.47
CA SER A 397 13.91 -9.75 28.03
C SER A 397 12.67 -10.16 27.25
N PHE A 398 12.59 -9.74 26.00
CA PHE A 398 11.52 -10.04 25.06
C PHE A 398 12.14 -10.61 23.79
N ASN A 399 12.31 -11.92 23.76
CA ASN A 399 13.13 -12.60 22.75
C ASN A 399 12.32 -13.39 21.72
N HIS A 400 10.98 -13.39 21.78
CA HIS A 400 10.12 -14.17 20.88
C HIS A 400 9.12 -13.27 20.16
N PRO A 401 9.60 -12.24 19.42
CA PRO A 401 8.72 -11.36 18.67
C PRO A 401 7.91 -12.16 17.65
N LEU A 402 6.61 -11.88 17.60
CA LEU A 402 5.74 -12.44 16.59
C LEU A 402 6.14 -11.92 15.19
N ASN A 403 6.03 -12.81 14.20
CA ASN A 403 6.29 -12.54 12.79
C ASN A 403 5.05 -12.84 11.94
N ALA A 404 3.94 -12.18 12.31
CA ALA A 404 2.63 -12.40 11.72
C ALA A 404 1.75 -11.15 11.82
N GLU A 405 0.71 -11.13 10.99
CA GLU A 405 -0.39 -10.18 11.13
C GLU A 405 -1.54 -10.84 11.92
N VAL A 406 -2.15 -10.12 12.86
CA VAL A 406 -3.26 -10.62 13.69
C VAL A 406 -4.36 -9.58 13.87
N HIS A 407 -5.60 -10.03 13.94
CA HIS A 407 -6.76 -9.22 14.30
C HIS A 407 -7.81 -10.05 15.05
N GLU A 408 -8.85 -9.39 15.58
CA GLU A 408 -9.92 -10.02 16.36
C GLU A 408 -9.41 -10.82 17.57
N LEU A 409 -8.44 -10.27 18.31
CA LEU A 409 -7.86 -10.94 19.47
C LEU A 409 -8.87 -11.02 20.62
N LYS A 410 -9.39 -12.22 20.93
CA LYS A 410 -10.42 -12.44 21.96
C LYS A 410 -9.99 -13.49 22.99
N ILE A 411 -10.32 -13.23 24.27
CA ILE A 411 -10.19 -14.20 25.37
C ILE A 411 -11.53 -14.26 26.10
N TYR A 412 -12.05 -15.47 26.28
CA TYR A 412 -13.31 -15.77 26.94
C TYR A 412 -13.07 -16.51 28.27
N ASN A 413 -13.91 -16.24 29.25
CA ASN A 413 -14.05 -16.98 30.50
C ASN A 413 -15.12 -18.10 30.40
N LYS A 414 -15.29 -18.67 29.21
CA LYS A 414 -16.25 -19.76 28.94
C LYS A 414 -15.73 -20.69 27.86
N TYR A 415 -16.27 -21.90 27.83
CA TYR A 415 -16.20 -22.79 26.68
C TYR A 415 -17.15 -22.28 25.58
N ILE A 416 -16.67 -22.19 24.34
CA ILE A 416 -17.50 -21.83 23.17
C ILE A 416 -17.79 -23.05 22.29
N ASP A 417 -19.05 -23.22 21.88
CA ASP A 417 -19.50 -24.33 21.03
C ASP A 417 -19.12 -24.14 19.56
N ASP A 418 -19.21 -25.21 18.76
CA ASP A 418 -18.84 -25.20 17.33
C ASP A 418 -19.62 -24.17 16.51
N SER A 419 -20.89 -23.94 16.84
CA SER A 419 -21.73 -22.93 16.19
C SER A 419 -21.20 -21.51 16.45
N VAL A 420 -20.67 -21.26 17.65
CA VAL A 420 -20.09 -19.98 18.02
C VAL A 420 -18.77 -19.78 17.29
N ILE A 421 -17.90 -20.81 17.25
CA ILE A 421 -16.64 -20.80 16.48
C ILE A 421 -16.92 -20.49 15.01
N PHE A 422 -17.91 -21.16 14.41
CA PHE A 422 -18.30 -20.91 13.03
C PHE A 422 -18.80 -19.48 12.85
N SER A 423 -19.67 -18.96 13.73
CA SER A 423 -20.16 -17.58 13.60
C SER A 423 -19.07 -16.53 13.81
N SER A 424 -18.12 -16.77 14.73
CA SER A 424 -17.03 -15.85 15.07
C SER A 424 -15.96 -15.80 13.97
N SER A 425 -15.93 -16.77 13.05
CA SER A 425 -15.08 -16.73 11.87
C SER A 425 -15.58 -15.74 10.81
N PHE A 426 -16.86 -15.36 10.79
CA PHE A 426 -17.41 -14.44 9.78
C PHE A 426 -17.59 -13.01 10.28
N THR A 427 -17.92 -12.82 11.56
CA THR A 427 -18.24 -11.49 12.11
C THR A 427 -17.76 -11.31 13.54
N GLY A 428 -17.57 -10.05 13.93
CA GLY A 428 -17.16 -9.67 15.27
C GLY A 428 -18.26 -9.95 16.31
N PRO A 429 -17.90 -10.09 17.60
CA PRO A 429 -18.86 -10.35 18.66
C PRO A 429 -19.92 -9.24 18.76
N SER A 430 -21.17 -9.64 18.94
CA SER A 430 -22.28 -8.75 19.33
C SER A 430 -22.63 -8.85 20.81
N ASP A 431 -22.20 -9.94 21.47
CA ASP A 431 -22.33 -10.18 22.89
C ASP A 431 -20.94 -10.20 23.54
N PHE A 432 -20.79 -9.39 24.58
CA PHE A 432 -19.54 -9.22 25.34
C PHE A 432 -19.59 -9.98 26.68
N SER A 433 -20.66 -10.72 26.95
CA SER A 433 -20.77 -11.58 28.14
C SER A 433 -19.63 -12.60 28.16
N ASP A 434 -19.01 -12.74 29.34
CA ASP A 434 -17.86 -13.62 29.59
C ASP A 434 -16.60 -13.33 28.75
N LEU A 435 -16.57 -12.26 27.97
CA LEU A 435 -15.36 -11.81 27.30
C LEU A 435 -14.45 -11.12 28.32
N LEU A 436 -13.19 -11.51 28.38
CA LEU A 436 -12.17 -10.94 29.27
C LEU A 436 -11.29 -9.91 28.55
N PHE A 437 -11.09 -10.10 27.25
CA PHE A 437 -10.20 -9.28 26.43
C PHE A 437 -10.72 -9.24 24.99
N TYR A 438 -10.73 -8.07 24.37
CA TYR A 438 -11.07 -7.93 22.95
C TYR A 438 -10.36 -6.77 22.25
N VAL A 439 -9.54 -7.09 21.24
CA VAL A 439 -8.79 -6.11 20.44
C VAL A 439 -8.91 -6.41 18.93
N PRO A 440 -9.79 -5.68 18.20
CA PRO A 440 -10.05 -5.80 16.75
C PRO A 440 -9.25 -4.81 15.86
N PRO A 441 -8.10 -4.31 16.30
CA PRO A 441 -7.46 -3.08 15.80
C PRO A 441 -8.28 -1.88 15.30
N PHE A 442 -9.47 -1.61 15.83
CA PHE A 442 -10.23 -0.43 15.41
C PHE A 442 -9.58 0.88 15.88
N PHE A 443 -9.63 1.90 15.03
CA PHE A 443 -9.46 3.27 15.43
C PHE A 443 -10.55 3.66 16.44
N VAL A 444 -10.12 4.23 17.57
CA VAL A 444 -10.95 4.88 18.57
C VAL A 444 -10.43 6.30 18.77
N LYS A 445 -11.34 7.26 18.97
CA LYS A 445 -10.99 8.68 19.18
C LYS A 445 -10.52 9.01 20.59
N GLU A 446 -10.72 8.12 21.55
CA GLU A 446 -10.45 8.34 22.97
C GLU A 446 -9.17 7.63 23.35
N THR A 447 -8.20 8.40 23.86
CA THR A 447 -7.01 7.87 24.51
C THR A 447 -6.82 8.54 25.86
N PRO A 448 -6.14 7.87 26.81
CA PRO A 448 -5.63 8.52 28.01
C PRO A 448 -4.70 9.69 27.68
N GLU A 449 -4.56 10.61 28.65
CA GLU A 449 -3.54 11.66 28.60
C GLU A 449 -2.15 11.05 28.76
N ARG A 450 -1.22 11.49 27.91
CA ARG A 450 0.16 10.99 27.87
C ARG A 450 1.07 12.04 27.25
N ASP A 451 2.36 11.73 27.23
CA ASP A 451 3.34 12.53 26.49
C ASP A 451 3.17 12.32 24.98
N VAL A 452 2.76 13.38 24.28
CA VAL A 452 2.57 13.41 22.83
C VAL A 452 3.68 14.25 22.18
N PHE A 453 4.41 13.62 21.26
CA PHE A 453 5.48 14.27 20.50
C PHE A 453 4.95 15.41 19.62
N VAL A 454 5.64 16.55 19.59
CA VAL A 454 5.29 17.69 18.71
C VAL A 454 6.45 18.01 17.78
N THR A 455 7.63 18.23 18.34
CA THR A 455 8.89 18.45 17.61
C THR A 455 10.04 17.75 18.34
N THR A 456 11.25 17.78 17.76
CA THR A 456 12.44 17.13 18.36
C THR A 456 12.73 17.55 19.79
N ASN A 457 12.37 18.78 20.16
CA ASN A 457 12.67 19.36 21.47
C ASN A 457 11.40 19.69 22.26
N ARG A 458 10.23 19.17 21.84
CA ARG A 458 8.95 19.50 22.47
C ARG A 458 8.01 18.31 22.50
N ILE A 459 7.53 18.02 23.70
CA ILE A 459 6.48 17.07 24.02
C ILE A 459 5.37 17.85 24.75
N VAL A 460 4.12 17.44 24.56
CA VAL A 460 2.96 18.01 25.24
C VAL A 460 2.18 16.88 25.91
N HIS A 461 1.77 17.09 27.16
CA HIS A 461 0.95 16.14 27.89
C HIS A 461 -0.53 16.31 27.52
N THR A 462 -1.10 15.40 26.74
CA THR A 462 -2.48 15.48 26.22
C THR A 462 -2.97 14.13 25.68
N SER A 463 -4.24 14.07 25.25
CA SER A 463 -4.82 12.92 24.54
C SER A 463 -4.80 13.10 23.03
N THR A 464 -5.00 12.01 22.27
CA THR A 464 -5.05 12.04 20.81
C THR A 464 -6.40 11.51 20.31
N ALA A 465 -6.97 12.19 19.31
CA ALA A 465 -8.28 11.86 18.75
C ALA A 465 -8.28 11.62 17.24
N THR A 466 -7.09 11.39 16.67
CA THR A 466 -6.87 11.24 15.22
C THR A 466 -5.98 10.03 14.96
N PRO A 467 -6.04 9.40 13.76
CA PRO A 467 -5.26 8.20 13.47
C PRO A 467 -3.74 8.45 13.41
N PHE A 468 -3.33 9.69 13.17
CA PHE A 468 -1.93 10.13 13.19
C PHE A 468 -1.77 11.38 14.05
N ASN A 469 -0.54 11.64 14.50
CA ASN A 469 -0.19 12.77 15.33
C ASN A 469 -0.30 14.09 14.54
N THR A 470 -1.42 14.79 14.74
CA THR A 470 -1.71 16.03 14.05
C THR A 470 -0.82 17.18 14.49
N PHE A 471 -0.33 17.21 15.73
CA PHE A 471 0.66 18.21 16.15
C PHE A 471 1.94 18.09 15.33
N CYS A 472 2.50 16.88 15.23
CA CYS A 472 3.70 16.65 14.43
C CYS A 472 3.47 16.97 12.94
N ALA A 473 2.37 16.49 12.38
CA ALA A 473 2.04 16.65 10.96
C ALA A 473 1.77 18.11 10.55
N PHE A 474 0.99 18.86 11.33
CA PHE A 474 0.61 20.24 11.00
C PHE A 474 1.55 21.31 11.55
N THR A 475 2.54 20.91 12.35
CA THR A 475 3.62 21.81 12.78
C THR A 475 4.89 21.61 11.96
N THR A 476 5.33 20.38 11.71
CA THR A 476 6.65 20.09 11.10
C THR A 476 6.62 19.20 9.86
N PHE A 477 5.43 18.77 9.43
CA PHE A 477 5.25 17.82 8.33
C PHE A 477 5.81 16.42 8.63
N GLY A 478 5.91 16.07 9.92
CA GLY A 478 6.30 14.74 10.36
C GLY A 478 5.13 13.76 10.38
N HIS A 479 5.42 12.48 10.14
CA HIS A 479 4.45 11.40 10.13
C HIS A 479 4.69 10.43 11.29
N ILE A 480 3.69 10.35 12.17
CA ILE A 480 3.64 9.41 13.28
C ILE A 480 2.21 8.91 13.42
N ILE A 481 2.03 7.59 13.46
CA ILE A 481 0.75 6.97 13.79
C ILE A 481 0.50 7.09 15.30
N ASN A 482 -0.72 7.45 15.67
CA ASN A 482 -1.17 7.40 17.05
C ASN A 482 -1.59 5.98 17.39
N LEU A 483 -0.59 5.11 17.63
CA LEU A 483 -0.79 3.69 17.86
C LEU A 483 -1.77 3.40 19.01
N GLU A 484 -1.81 4.29 20.01
CA GLU A 484 -2.70 4.21 21.17
C GLU A 484 -4.18 4.26 20.79
N ASN A 485 -4.53 4.90 19.68
CA ASN A 485 -5.88 4.96 19.14
C ASN A 485 -6.32 3.65 18.46
N PHE A 486 -5.47 2.63 18.31
CA PHE A 486 -5.80 1.37 17.64
C PHE A 486 -5.75 0.13 18.54
N ASN A 487 -5.35 0.30 19.80
CA ASN A 487 -5.03 -0.82 20.70
C ASN A 487 -5.83 -0.73 22.00
N LYS A 488 -7.07 -0.23 21.95
CA LYS A 488 -7.96 -0.25 23.11
C LYS A 488 -8.51 -1.66 23.31
N ASP A 489 -8.39 -2.19 24.52
CA ASP A 489 -9.18 -3.35 24.92
C ASP A 489 -10.61 -2.90 25.19
N PHE A 490 -11.55 -3.37 24.37
CA PHE A 490 -12.93 -2.94 24.43
C PHE A 490 -13.69 -3.48 25.65
N ILE A 491 -13.17 -4.52 26.31
CA ILE A 491 -13.80 -5.09 27.50
C ILE A 491 -13.40 -4.32 28.75
N SER A 492 -12.10 -4.20 29.03
CA SER A 492 -11.64 -3.49 30.22
C SER A 492 -11.63 -1.96 30.04
N GLY A 493 -11.70 -1.47 28.79
CA GLY A 493 -11.52 -0.07 28.43
C GLY A 493 -10.08 0.43 28.56
N ARG A 494 -9.12 -0.47 28.83
CA ARG A 494 -7.71 -0.13 29.10
C ARG A 494 -6.88 -0.08 27.81
N HIS A 495 -5.82 0.72 27.84
CA HIS A 495 -4.80 0.76 26.79
C HIS A 495 -3.52 0.05 27.28
N PRO A 496 -2.78 -0.62 26.39
CA PRO A 496 -1.55 -1.30 26.77
C PRO A 496 -0.42 -0.29 26.91
N ARG A 497 0.58 -0.66 27.70
CA ARG A 497 1.92 -0.07 27.56
C ARG A 497 2.56 -0.61 26.28
N MET A 498 3.02 0.31 25.43
CA MET A 498 3.68 -0.03 24.17
C MET A 498 5.20 0.02 24.34
N LEU A 499 5.78 -1.06 24.86
CA LEU A 499 7.21 -1.10 25.16
C LEU A 499 8.02 -1.05 23.86
N ASN A 500 9.02 -0.16 23.82
CA ASN A 500 9.89 0.12 22.66
C ASN A 500 9.14 0.51 21.37
N LEU A 501 7.92 1.05 21.53
CA LEU A 501 7.05 1.55 20.46
C LEU A 501 6.55 2.98 20.74
N ASN A 502 7.13 3.64 21.73
CA ASN A 502 6.87 5.04 22.01
C ASN A 502 7.65 5.93 21.06
N VAL A 503 7.16 7.15 20.84
CA VAL A 503 7.88 8.10 20.01
C VAL A 503 9.10 8.61 20.78
N GLU A 504 10.28 8.35 20.26
CA GLU A 504 11.53 8.86 20.82
C GLU A 504 12.04 10.03 19.98
N SER A 505 12.37 11.13 20.65
CA SER A 505 13.05 12.26 20.03
C SER A 505 14.54 11.97 19.89
N ASN A 506 15.08 12.10 18.68
CA ASN A 506 16.52 12.07 18.45
C ASN A 506 16.99 13.45 17.96
N ALA A 507 17.28 14.34 18.92
CA ALA A 507 17.75 15.70 18.60
C ALA A 507 19.07 15.73 17.81
N SER A 508 19.87 14.66 17.93
CA SER A 508 21.16 14.50 17.25
C SER A 508 21.05 14.04 15.79
N ALA A 509 19.89 13.55 15.35
CA ALA A 509 19.70 13.07 13.97
C ALA A 509 19.94 14.19 12.93
N THR A 510 20.61 13.88 11.82
CA THR A 510 21.10 14.85 10.82
C THR A 510 20.18 15.06 9.62
N GLY A 511 18.93 14.61 9.68
CA GLY A 511 17.96 14.72 8.58
C GLY A 511 17.56 16.16 8.24
N SER A 512 17.28 16.39 6.95
CA SER A 512 16.80 17.67 6.41
C SER A 512 15.27 17.80 6.48
N THR A 513 14.56 16.68 6.64
CA THR A 513 13.10 16.66 6.87
C THR A 513 12.76 16.05 8.23
N MET A 514 11.60 16.41 8.79
CA MET A 514 11.15 15.84 10.06
C MET A 514 10.97 14.31 9.95
N ASN A 515 10.51 13.84 8.79
CA ASN A 515 10.36 12.40 8.55
C ASN A 515 11.70 11.67 8.59
N GLU A 516 12.78 12.22 8.01
CA GLU A 516 14.13 11.65 8.13
C GLU A 516 14.60 11.59 9.58
N ILE A 517 14.32 12.63 10.38
CA ILE A 517 14.70 12.68 11.80
C ILE A 517 13.93 11.63 12.61
N ILE A 518 12.61 11.56 12.45
CA ILE A 518 11.76 10.61 13.19
C ILE A 518 12.11 9.18 12.78
N TYR A 519 12.26 8.92 11.47
CA TYR A 519 12.57 7.60 10.94
C TYR A 519 14.04 7.22 11.14
N ALA A 520 14.92 8.08 11.65
CA ALA A 520 16.25 7.67 12.07
C ALA A 520 16.19 6.69 13.24
N THR A 521 15.20 6.84 14.12
CA THR A 521 14.99 5.96 15.28
C THR A 521 14.21 4.70 14.90
N ALA A 522 14.73 3.53 15.28
CA ALA A 522 14.15 2.23 14.94
C ALA A 522 12.77 1.97 15.57
N SER A 523 12.56 2.39 16.82
CA SER A 523 11.27 2.29 17.53
C SER A 523 10.15 3.07 16.82
N ASN A 524 10.45 4.30 16.35
CA ASN A 524 9.53 5.12 15.56
C ASN A 524 9.15 4.45 14.24
N ARG A 525 10.12 3.87 13.51
CA ARG A 525 9.86 3.09 12.27
C ARG A 525 8.92 1.92 12.56
N LYS A 526 9.22 1.15 13.60
CA LYS A 526 8.42 0.00 14.02
C LYS A 526 6.99 0.42 14.35
N ARG A 527 6.82 1.44 15.21
CA ARG A 527 5.52 2.00 15.62
C ARG A 527 4.62 2.34 14.43
N ASN A 528 5.16 3.04 13.43
CA ASN A 528 4.39 3.46 12.26
C ASN A 528 3.95 2.29 11.37
N LEU A 529 4.60 1.14 11.49
CA LEU A 529 4.35 -0.07 10.70
C LEU A 529 3.64 -1.18 11.50
N THR A 530 3.30 -0.92 12.76
CA THR A 530 2.61 -1.88 13.64
C THR A 530 1.12 -2.03 13.31
N VAL A 531 0.50 -1.04 12.65
CA VAL A 531 -0.90 -1.11 12.21
C VAL A 531 -0.97 -0.89 10.72
N LEU A 532 -1.52 -1.86 9.99
CA LEU A 532 -1.71 -1.82 8.55
C LEU A 532 -3.18 -2.02 8.19
N PRO A 533 -3.64 -1.57 7.01
CA PRO A 533 -4.95 -1.96 6.48
C PRO A 533 -5.05 -3.48 6.38
N ASN A 534 -6.14 -4.07 6.85
CA ASN A 534 -6.31 -5.53 6.85
C ASN A 534 -6.77 -6.02 5.48
N ASP A 535 -6.14 -7.06 4.94
CA ASP A 535 -6.52 -7.65 3.66
C ASP A 535 -7.36 -8.94 3.80
N ASN A 536 -7.80 -9.30 5.01
CA ASN A 536 -8.63 -10.48 5.25
C ASN A 536 -10.09 -10.28 4.80
N GLY A 537 -10.44 -10.81 3.63
CA GLY A 537 -11.80 -10.78 3.08
C GLY A 537 -12.73 -11.89 3.57
N LEU A 538 -12.26 -12.80 4.43
CA LEU A 538 -13.08 -13.88 5.02
C LEU A 538 -13.94 -13.40 6.18
N PHE A 539 -13.63 -12.23 6.74
CA PHE A 539 -14.23 -11.69 7.95
C PHE A 539 -14.77 -10.28 7.69
N PHE A 540 -15.95 -9.98 8.24
CA PHE A 540 -16.53 -8.64 8.22
C PHE A 540 -16.69 -8.13 9.66
N PRO A 541 -15.99 -7.05 10.06
CA PRO A 541 -16.00 -6.60 11.45
C PRO A 541 -17.36 -6.04 11.89
N ASN A 542 -17.66 -6.23 13.18
CA ASN A 542 -18.81 -5.59 13.80
C ASN A 542 -18.43 -4.20 14.34
N PHE A 543 -18.71 -3.16 13.54
CA PHE A 543 -18.39 -1.77 13.89
C PHE A 543 -19.37 -1.15 14.91
N GLU A 544 -20.47 -1.82 15.26
CA GLU A 544 -21.45 -1.27 16.22
C GLU A 544 -20.83 -1.00 17.60
N ILE A 545 -19.76 -1.72 17.96
CA ILE A 545 -19.02 -1.49 19.21
C ILE A 545 -18.39 -0.09 19.30
N LEU A 546 -18.18 0.59 18.17
CA LEU A 546 -17.66 1.95 18.13
C LEU A 546 -18.73 3.01 18.44
N ARG A 547 -20.01 2.62 18.48
CA ARG A 547 -21.10 3.49 18.87
C ARG A 547 -21.07 3.69 20.40
N SER A 548 -20.52 4.81 20.84
CA SER A 548 -20.51 5.20 22.24
C SER A 548 -21.74 6.05 22.59
N GLY A 549 -22.52 5.64 23.60
CA GLY A 549 -23.56 6.46 24.25
C GLY A 549 -24.91 6.52 23.53
N SER A 550 -25.94 6.97 24.26
CA SER A 550 -27.31 7.22 23.77
C SER A 550 -27.43 8.53 22.95
N GLU A 551 -26.36 8.95 22.27
CA GLU A 551 -26.35 10.24 21.58
C GLU A 551 -26.86 10.12 20.15
N SER A 552 -28.08 10.63 19.97
CA SER A 552 -28.81 10.74 18.70
C SER A 552 -28.48 12.00 17.89
N TYR A 553 -27.35 12.69 18.14
CA TYR A 553 -27.05 13.97 17.47
C TYR A 553 -25.63 14.06 16.86
N LEU A 554 -25.60 14.14 15.53
CA LEU A 554 -24.47 14.55 14.68
C LEU A 554 -24.21 16.07 14.81
N GLY A 555 -23.85 16.55 16.00
CA GLY A 555 -23.38 17.93 16.20
C GLY A 555 -21.91 18.10 15.81
N THR A 556 -21.46 19.31 15.45
CA THR A 556 -20.04 19.62 15.12
C THR A 556 -19.06 19.38 16.28
N SER A 557 -19.56 19.29 17.52
CA SER A 557 -18.82 18.89 18.73
C SER A 557 -18.97 17.41 19.07
N SER A 558 -19.79 16.65 18.34
CA SER A 558 -20.02 15.23 18.62
C SER A 558 -18.70 14.46 18.46
N PRO A 559 -18.39 13.59 19.42
CA PRO A 559 -17.30 12.63 19.28
C PRO A 559 -17.47 11.71 18.06
N MET A 560 -18.65 11.67 17.43
CA MET A 560 -18.93 10.83 16.27
C MET A 560 -18.41 11.38 14.93
N ASN A 561 -17.91 12.61 14.88
CA ASN A 561 -17.58 13.31 13.62
C ASN A 561 -16.40 12.72 12.82
N TYR A 562 -15.63 11.80 13.41
CA TYR A 562 -14.60 11.06 12.67
C TYR A 562 -15.15 9.82 11.94
N TYR A 563 -16.40 9.45 12.21
CA TYR A 563 -17.15 8.36 11.59
C TYR A 563 -18.27 8.92 10.70
N VAL A 564 -17.93 9.93 9.90
CA VAL A 564 -18.90 10.67 9.09
C VAL A 564 -18.40 10.76 7.65
N THR A 565 -19.28 10.42 6.71
CA THR A 565 -19.04 10.54 5.27
C THR A 565 -19.00 12.01 4.84
N ASP A 566 -18.50 12.30 3.64
CA ASP A 566 -18.31 13.69 3.21
C ASP A 566 -19.62 14.48 3.03
N ASP A 567 -20.75 13.79 2.90
CA ASP A 567 -22.13 14.30 2.85
C ASP A 567 -22.82 14.38 4.22
N GLY A 568 -22.16 13.93 5.31
CA GLY A 568 -22.65 14.08 6.68
C GLY A 568 -23.35 12.85 7.27
N GLY A 569 -23.39 11.73 6.56
CA GLY A 569 -23.94 10.46 7.07
C GLY A 569 -23.02 9.80 8.10
N PHE A 570 -23.59 9.22 9.16
CA PHE A 570 -22.83 8.45 10.14
C PHE A 570 -22.47 7.07 9.58
N ASP A 571 -21.20 6.70 9.67
CA ASP A 571 -20.69 5.38 9.31
C ASP A 571 -19.44 5.04 10.14
N ALA A 572 -19.59 4.12 11.11
CA ALA A 572 -18.52 3.66 12.00
C ALA A 572 -17.43 2.84 11.28
N SER A 573 -17.70 2.38 10.07
CA SER A 573 -16.75 1.62 9.26
C SER A 573 -15.69 2.49 8.58
N ILE A 574 -15.82 3.82 8.63
CA ILE A 574 -14.87 4.75 7.98
C ILE A 574 -14.23 5.72 8.98
N ILE A 575 -13.06 6.24 8.63
CA ILE A 575 -12.35 7.26 9.38
C ILE A 575 -12.18 8.49 8.48
N SER A 576 -12.90 9.56 8.82
CA SER A 576 -12.89 10.82 8.07
C SER A 576 -11.56 11.55 8.20
N LEU A 577 -11.08 12.07 7.07
CA LEU A 577 -9.85 12.85 6.93
C LEU A 577 -10.11 14.29 6.46
N LYS A 578 -11.38 14.68 6.28
CA LYS A 578 -11.78 16.01 5.77
C LYS A 578 -11.47 17.14 6.74
N GLU A 579 -11.64 16.90 8.05
CA GLU A 579 -11.41 17.90 9.11
C GLU A 579 -10.68 17.28 10.31
N VAL A 580 -9.43 16.86 10.10
CA VAL A 580 -8.61 16.24 11.17
C VAL A 580 -8.16 17.24 12.24
N ILE A 581 -8.20 18.55 11.95
CA ILE A 581 -8.02 19.61 12.93
C ILE A 581 -9.33 20.37 13.11
N LYS A 582 -9.84 20.39 14.34
CA LYS A 582 -10.98 21.22 14.74
C LYS A 582 -10.46 22.56 15.28
N GLY A 583 -10.63 23.64 14.53
CA GLY A 583 -10.23 24.98 14.98
C GLY A 583 -10.23 26.05 13.90
N GLY A 584 -10.44 27.30 14.31
CA GLY A 584 -10.36 28.46 13.43
C GLY A 584 -8.92 28.81 13.08
N PHE A 585 -8.72 29.24 11.84
CA PHE A 585 -7.52 29.95 11.42
C PHE A 585 -7.25 31.15 12.33
N LEU A 586 -5.98 31.42 12.65
CA LEU A 586 -5.63 32.62 13.43
C LEU A 586 -6.17 33.86 12.69
N ARG A 587 -7.15 34.54 13.29
CA ARG A 587 -7.73 35.82 12.84
C ARG A 587 -7.36 36.87 13.89
N THR A 588 -6.45 37.81 13.61
CA THR A 588 -6.22 38.93 14.54
C THR A 588 -5.91 40.26 13.86
N LYS A 589 -6.57 41.31 14.34
CA LYS A 589 -6.24 42.75 14.17
C LYS A 589 -5.37 43.27 15.34
N ALA A 590 -4.32 42.56 15.77
CA ALA A 590 -3.53 42.95 16.95
C ALA A 590 -2.03 43.07 16.63
N ALA A 591 -1.40 44.12 17.20
CA ALA A 591 -0.01 44.51 16.98
C ALA A 591 0.99 43.49 17.54
N GLY A 592 1.88 43.05 16.66
CA GLY A 592 2.94 42.04 16.84
C GLY A 592 3.37 41.57 15.44
N ASP A 593 4.60 41.07 15.27
CA ASP A 593 5.06 40.65 13.95
C ASP A 593 4.25 39.43 13.49
N PHE A 594 3.44 39.63 12.44
CA PHE A 594 2.64 38.59 11.79
C PHE A 594 3.52 37.40 11.38
N LEU A 595 4.77 37.69 11.02
CA LEU A 595 5.76 36.70 10.65
C LEU A 595 6.02 35.75 11.82
N GLU A 596 6.16 36.23 13.07
CA GLU A 596 6.47 35.40 14.25
C GLU A 596 5.38 34.36 14.57
N ARG A 597 4.11 34.69 14.32
CA ARG A 597 2.95 33.83 14.61
C ARG A 597 2.59 32.89 13.45
N CYS A 598 2.98 33.24 12.23
CA CYS A 598 3.00 32.34 11.07
C CYS A 598 4.29 31.50 11.01
N SER A 599 5.33 31.92 11.74
CA SER A 599 6.61 31.24 11.89
C SER A 599 6.58 30.32 13.11
N GLY A 600 5.96 29.16 12.99
CA GLY A 600 6.28 28.05 13.90
C GLY A 600 7.51 27.28 13.42
N PRO A 601 7.80 26.10 14.00
CA PRO A 601 8.81 25.18 13.47
C PRO A 601 8.69 25.04 11.95
N TYR A 602 9.80 25.26 11.24
CA TYR A 602 9.86 25.09 9.78
C TYR A 602 10.60 23.82 9.44
N PRO A 603 10.33 23.20 8.27
CA PRO A 603 11.21 22.19 7.70
C PRO A 603 12.68 22.64 7.62
N GLU A 604 12.94 23.93 7.40
CA GLU A 604 14.31 24.49 7.36
C GLU A 604 14.91 24.82 8.74
N ASN A 605 14.12 24.79 9.82
CA ASN A 605 14.55 25.10 11.20
C ASN A 605 13.92 24.14 12.23
N ILE A 606 13.90 22.84 11.89
CA ILE A 606 13.21 21.80 12.67
C ILE A 606 13.73 21.70 14.11
N LYS A 607 15.03 21.95 14.30
CA LYS A 607 15.75 21.79 15.57
C LYS A 607 15.71 23.01 16.50
N LYS A 608 15.16 24.15 16.06
CA LYS A 608 15.03 25.34 16.91
C LYS A 608 14.09 25.02 18.07
N GLU A 609 14.38 25.53 19.28
CA GLU A 609 13.46 25.40 20.40
C GLU A 609 12.24 26.31 20.22
N TRP A 610 11.04 25.74 20.42
CA TRP A 610 9.79 26.45 20.24
C TRP A 610 8.92 26.35 21.50
N ASN A 611 8.70 27.51 22.13
CA ASN A 611 7.95 27.60 23.39
C ASN A 611 6.43 27.55 23.21
N LYS A 612 5.90 27.56 21.96
CA LYS A 612 4.45 27.47 21.68
C LYS A 612 4.11 26.41 20.61
N THR A 613 2.95 25.77 20.76
CA THR A 613 2.40 24.82 19.78
C THR A 613 1.66 25.59 18.69
N TYR A 614 2.37 26.11 17.69
CA TYR A 614 1.75 26.67 16.49
C TYR A 614 1.61 25.57 15.44
N LEU A 615 0.38 25.35 14.94
CA LEU A 615 0.13 24.51 13.75
C LEU A 615 0.53 25.30 12.49
N ALA A 616 1.83 25.56 12.32
CA ALA A 616 2.36 26.48 11.31
C ALA A 616 1.96 26.09 9.87
N ILE A 617 1.97 24.80 9.57
CA ILE A 617 1.60 24.28 8.25
C ILE A 617 0.10 24.45 8.01
N LEU A 618 -0.73 24.23 9.04
CA LEU A 618 -2.17 24.53 8.96
C LEU A 618 -2.41 26.01 8.65
N GLN A 619 -1.68 26.93 9.31
CA GLN A 619 -1.84 28.36 9.07
C GLN A 619 -1.38 28.77 7.67
N ARG A 620 -0.38 28.10 7.10
CA ARG A 620 0.15 28.36 5.75
C ARG A 620 -0.74 27.80 4.65
N LEU A 621 -1.14 26.53 4.76
CA LEU A 621 -1.91 25.84 3.74
C LEU A 621 -3.39 26.18 3.79
N ARG A 622 -3.89 26.67 4.94
CA ARG A 622 -5.32 26.94 5.19
C ARG A 622 -6.21 25.72 4.90
N ASP A 623 -5.69 24.53 5.16
CA ASP A 623 -6.33 23.25 4.86
C ASP A 623 -6.30 22.37 6.11
N THR A 624 -7.49 22.06 6.62
CA THR A 624 -7.75 21.25 7.82
C THR A 624 -7.79 19.75 7.52
N SER A 625 -7.77 19.35 6.25
CA SER A 625 -7.80 17.95 5.83
C SER A 625 -6.43 17.29 5.88
N SER A 626 -6.39 15.97 5.92
CA SER A 626 -5.13 15.22 6.01
C SER A 626 -4.20 15.49 4.83
N ASN A 627 -2.93 15.80 5.12
CA ASN A 627 -1.84 15.86 4.15
C ASN A 627 -1.03 14.55 4.08
N GLN A 628 -1.47 13.51 4.81
CA GLN A 628 -0.81 12.21 4.88
C GLN A 628 -1.34 11.30 3.77
N ILE A 629 -1.13 11.71 2.51
CA ILE A 629 -1.67 11.04 1.31
C ILE A 629 -0.60 10.93 0.23
N THR A 630 -0.80 10.01 -0.71
CA THR A 630 -0.01 9.88 -1.94
C THR A 630 -0.92 9.93 -3.16
N ILE A 631 -0.57 10.72 -4.17
CA ILE A 631 -1.32 10.85 -5.41
C ILE A 631 -0.49 10.27 -6.56
N PHE A 632 -1.04 9.33 -7.32
CA PHE A 632 -0.47 8.86 -8.58
C PHE A 632 -1.07 9.65 -9.74
N ASN A 633 -0.21 10.28 -10.52
CA ASN A 633 -0.57 10.89 -11.79
C ASN A 633 -0.11 9.99 -12.93
N ILE A 634 -1.07 9.43 -13.66
CA ILE A 634 -0.90 8.54 -14.80
C ILE A 634 -1.20 9.38 -16.05
N PRO A 635 -0.20 9.67 -16.90
CA PRO A 635 -0.44 10.38 -18.15
C PRO A 635 -1.37 9.60 -19.09
N SER A 636 -2.20 10.31 -19.88
CA SER A 636 -3.09 9.70 -20.86
C SER A 636 -2.38 8.83 -21.89
N MET A 637 -1.09 9.04 -22.15
CA MET A 637 -0.27 8.17 -23.01
C MET A 637 -0.24 6.71 -22.53
N PHE A 638 -0.50 6.44 -21.25
CA PHE A 638 -0.57 5.07 -20.72
C PHE A 638 -1.93 4.38 -20.96
N TYR A 639 -3.00 5.14 -21.20
CA TYR A 639 -4.35 4.57 -21.25
C TYR A 639 -5.26 5.04 -22.39
N SER A 640 -4.83 6.05 -23.15
CA SER A 640 -5.57 6.74 -24.19
C SER A 640 -6.91 7.30 -23.70
N GLU A 641 -8.00 6.54 -23.81
CA GLU A 641 -9.35 7.01 -23.48
C GLU A 641 -9.67 6.91 -21.99
N ASN A 642 -9.52 5.72 -21.43
CA ASN A 642 -9.72 5.46 -20.00
C ASN A 642 -8.87 4.26 -19.56
N ILE A 643 -8.65 4.17 -18.26
CA ILE A 643 -8.08 2.98 -17.65
C ILE A 643 -9.17 1.93 -17.49
N LYS A 644 -8.92 0.70 -17.95
CA LYS A 644 -9.86 -0.41 -17.81
C LYS A 644 -10.08 -0.74 -16.33
N HIS A 645 -11.34 -0.83 -15.92
CA HIS A 645 -11.73 -1.21 -14.57
C HIS A 645 -11.22 -2.63 -14.24
N GLY A 646 -10.75 -2.85 -13.02
CA GLY A 646 -10.18 -4.13 -12.56
C GLY A 646 -8.73 -4.38 -12.95
N SER A 647 -8.13 -3.51 -13.77
CA SER A 647 -6.77 -3.70 -14.31
C SER A 647 -5.66 -3.11 -13.46
N VAL A 648 -5.99 -2.18 -12.55
CA VAL A 648 -4.99 -1.36 -11.84
C VAL A 648 -4.36 -2.15 -10.70
N ARG A 649 -3.02 -2.15 -10.68
CA ARG A 649 -2.24 -2.65 -9.56
C ARG A 649 -1.08 -1.71 -9.28
N PHE A 650 -1.01 -1.22 -8.05
CA PHE A 650 0.18 -0.54 -7.54
C PHE A 650 0.90 -1.45 -6.56
N LYS A 651 2.22 -1.50 -6.63
CA LYS A 651 3.04 -2.31 -5.74
C LYS A 651 4.21 -1.50 -5.22
N ASP A 652 4.35 -1.46 -3.91
CA ASP A 652 5.55 -1.04 -3.22
C ASP A 652 6.23 -2.29 -2.65
N ASN A 653 7.41 -2.64 -3.17
CA ASN A 653 8.13 -3.85 -2.76
C ASN A 653 8.84 -3.68 -1.40
N ILE A 654 9.18 -2.44 -1.02
CA ILE A 654 9.94 -2.14 0.19
C ILE A 654 9.36 -0.86 0.78
N LEU A 655 8.30 -1.02 1.56
CA LEU A 655 7.68 0.13 2.22
C LEU A 655 8.71 0.82 3.12
N SER A 656 8.85 2.13 2.98
CA SER A 656 9.87 2.92 3.67
C SER A 656 9.88 2.66 5.18
N GLY A 657 11.07 2.41 5.73
CA GLY A 657 11.26 2.13 7.15
C GLY A 657 11.07 0.67 7.58
N SER A 658 10.60 -0.22 6.70
CA SER A 658 10.41 -1.64 7.02
C SER A 658 11.70 -2.47 7.04
N GLY A 659 12.79 -1.96 6.44
CA GLY A 659 14.03 -2.72 6.25
C GLY A 659 13.89 -3.85 5.22
N GLY A 660 13.04 -3.68 4.20
CA GLY A 660 12.83 -4.68 3.14
C GLY A 660 11.83 -5.78 3.49
N LYS A 661 11.16 -5.69 4.64
CA LYS A 661 10.27 -6.74 5.13
C LYS A 661 8.83 -6.63 4.69
N ILE A 662 8.33 -5.40 4.53
CA ILE A 662 6.93 -5.15 4.21
C ILE A 662 6.84 -4.73 2.75
N SER A 663 6.07 -5.49 1.98
CA SER A 663 5.59 -5.11 0.65
C SER A 663 4.08 -4.88 0.70
N ILE A 664 3.60 -3.88 -0.03
CA ILE A 664 2.18 -3.57 -0.16
C ILE A 664 1.79 -3.59 -1.63
N ASN A 665 0.75 -4.37 -1.95
CA ASN A 665 0.09 -4.43 -3.23
C ASN A 665 -1.31 -3.84 -3.06
N LEU A 666 -1.63 -2.83 -3.87
CA LEU A 666 -2.96 -2.24 -3.97
C LEU A 666 -3.58 -2.65 -5.30
N ARG A 667 -4.87 -3.00 -5.27
CA ARG A 667 -5.67 -3.31 -6.46
C ARG A 667 -6.94 -2.48 -6.43
N ASP A 668 -7.50 -2.24 -7.60
CA ASP A 668 -8.82 -1.63 -7.70
C ASP A 668 -9.94 -2.65 -7.52
N ASP A 669 -11.08 -2.19 -7.01
CA ASP A 669 -12.27 -2.98 -6.75
C ASP A 669 -13.28 -2.97 -7.90
N THR A 670 -12.86 -2.58 -9.11
CA THR A 670 -13.68 -2.31 -10.31
C THR A 670 -14.61 -1.09 -10.22
N ASN A 671 -14.81 -0.53 -9.02
CA ASN A 671 -15.72 0.58 -8.74
C ASN A 671 -14.97 1.80 -8.17
N GLY A 672 -13.70 1.99 -8.55
CA GLY A 672 -12.94 3.19 -8.21
C GLY A 672 -12.38 3.22 -6.79
N GLY A 673 -12.58 2.17 -5.99
CA GLY A 673 -11.94 1.97 -4.70
C GLY A 673 -10.61 1.23 -4.85
N LEU A 674 -9.63 1.57 -4.02
CA LEU A 674 -8.36 0.85 -3.90
C LEU A 674 -8.31 0.12 -2.55
N TYR A 675 -7.87 -1.14 -2.55
CA TYR A 675 -7.73 -1.97 -1.36
C TYR A 675 -6.38 -2.70 -1.32
N ARG A 676 -5.96 -3.11 -0.12
CA ARG A 676 -4.75 -3.93 0.08
C ARG A 676 -5.01 -5.38 -0.32
N ALA A 677 -4.14 -5.94 -1.14
CA ALA A 677 -4.34 -7.19 -1.86
C ALA A 677 -3.13 -8.12 -1.74
N ASP A 678 -2.54 -8.24 -0.56
CA ASP A 678 -1.30 -8.99 -0.39
C ASP A 678 -1.51 -10.46 0.00
N CYS A 679 -2.57 -10.78 0.73
CA CYS A 679 -2.88 -12.13 1.18
C CYS A 679 -3.29 -13.04 0.01
N LEU A 680 -3.14 -14.35 0.22
CA LEU A 680 -3.50 -15.41 -0.73
C LEU A 680 -4.89 -16.02 -0.47
N THR A 681 -5.54 -15.63 0.62
CA THR A 681 -6.97 -15.87 0.89
C THR A 681 -7.83 -14.86 0.15
N PRO A 682 -9.16 -15.02 0.11
CA PRO A 682 -10.05 -13.96 -0.36
C PRO A 682 -9.72 -12.62 0.29
N GLN A 683 -9.60 -11.59 -0.54
CA GLN A 683 -9.11 -10.27 -0.16
C GLN A 683 -10.29 -9.35 0.22
N ALA A 684 -10.09 -8.48 1.20
CA ALA A 684 -11.10 -7.51 1.62
C ALA A 684 -11.22 -6.34 0.61
N TYR A 685 -11.84 -6.59 -0.55
CA TYR A 685 -11.98 -5.57 -1.60
C TYR A 685 -12.77 -4.32 -1.15
N TRP A 686 -13.62 -4.48 -0.13
CA TRP A 686 -14.37 -3.39 0.49
C TRP A 686 -13.54 -2.54 1.47
N ASN A 687 -12.35 -3.00 1.88
CA ASN A 687 -11.46 -2.24 2.78
C ASN A 687 -10.73 -1.13 2.03
N ASN A 688 -11.40 0.01 1.89
CA ASN A 688 -10.93 1.13 1.07
C ASN A 688 -9.75 1.86 1.74
N VAL A 689 -8.63 1.94 1.02
CA VAL A 689 -7.45 2.73 1.41
C VAL A 689 -7.23 3.96 0.52
N GLY A 690 -7.96 4.05 -0.59
CA GLY A 690 -7.72 5.01 -1.66
C GLY A 690 -8.77 4.95 -2.77
N ASN A 691 -8.66 5.80 -3.78
CA ASN A 691 -9.51 5.77 -4.96
C ASN A 691 -8.69 5.91 -6.25
N ILE A 692 -9.21 5.37 -7.36
CA ILE A 692 -8.71 5.57 -8.72
C ILE A 692 -9.82 6.21 -9.55
N PHE A 693 -9.47 7.26 -10.31
CA PHE A 693 -10.35 7.95 -11.25
C PHE A 693 -9.96 7.53 -12.66
N TYR A 694 -10.67 6.53 -13.20
CA TYR A 694 -10.28 5.82 -14.42
C TYR A 694 -10.18 6.70 -15.66
N ASN A 695 -11.04 7.72 -15.77
CA ASN A 695 -11.04 8.66 -16.90
C ASN A 695 -9.94 9.73 -16.76
N GLU A 696 -9.55 10.05 -15.52
CA GLU A 696 -8.68 11.19 -15.26
C GLU A 696 -7.20 10.80 -15.11
N GLY A 697 -6.90 9.51 -15.06
CA GLY A 697 -5.54 9.03 -14.84
C GLY A 697 -5.01 9.39 -13.44
N LEU A 698 -5.89 9.57 -12.45
CA LEU A 698 -5.50 9.98 -11.10
C LEU A 698 -5.84 8.88 -10.09
N ALA A 699 -4.88 8.50 -9.26
CA ALA A 699 -5.13 7.67 -8.10
C ALA A 699 -4.72 8.40 -6.82
N ILE A 700 -5.45 8.20 -5.73
CA ILE A 700 -5.15 8.78 -4.42
C ILE A 700 -5.17 7.69 -3.36
N ILE A 701 -4.07 7.55 -2.62
CA ILE A 701 -3.98 6.74 -1.41
C ILE A 701 -4.21 7.66 -0.22
N LYS A 702 -5.29 7.40 0.52
CA LYS A 702 -5.80 8.25 1.59
C LYS A 702 -5.37 7.78 2.98
N SER A 703 -5.16 6.47 3.14
CA SER A 703 -4.86 5.86 4.44
C SER A 703 -3.51 6.38 4.99
N PRO A 704 -3.48 6.99 6.19
CA PRO A 704 -2.24 7.46 6.80
C PRO A 704 -1.21 6.34 7.03
N HIS A 705 -1.66 5.09 7.19
CA HIS A 705 -0.81 3.91 7.34
C HIS A 705 0.07 3.63 6.11
N LEU A 706 -0.28 4.22 4.95
CA LEU A 706 0.41 4.05 3.68
C LEU A 706 0.98 5.39 3.15
N MET A 707 1.25 6.35 4.03
CA MET A 707 1.74 7.69 3.63
C MET A 707 3.03 7.64 2.78
N PHE A 708 3.93 6.68 3.03
CA PHE A 708 5.17 6.53 2.27
C PHE A 708 5.09 5.53 1.12
N PHE A 709 3.89 5.07 0.77
CA PHE A 709 3.71 4.18 -0.38
C PHE A 709 4.26 4.84 -1.64
N GLY A 710 5.21 4.18 -2.30
CA GLY A 710 5.83 4.66 -3.53
C GLY A 710 6.81 5.82 -3.35
N LYS A 711 7.25 6.12 -2.11
CA LYS A 711 8.27 7.14 -1.85
C LYS A 711 9.63 6.76 -2.41
N ASP A 712 10.09 5.54 -2.10
CA ASP A 712 11.43 5.08 -2.50
C ASP A 712 11.38 4.32 -3.84
N GLN A 713 10.35 3.50 -4.03
CA GLN A 713 10.12 2.76 -5.27
C GLN A 713 8.65 2.35 -5.41
N PHE A 714 8.18 2.17 -6.64
CA PHE A 714 6.88 1.55 -6.91
C PHE A 714 6.84 0.92 -8.30
N GLU A 715 5.93 -0.04 -8.45
CA GLU A 715 5.49 -0.60 -9.71
C GLU A 715 4.01 -0.27 -9.92
N ALA A 716 3.65 0.17 -11.11
CA ALA A 716 2.27 0.39 -11.54
C ALA A 716 1.98 -0.49 -12.76
N LYS A 717 0.87 -1.22 -12.71
CA LYS A 717 0.31 -2.00 -13.81
C LYS A 717 -1.12 -1.56 -14.06
N LEU A 718 -1.48 -1.41 -15.33
CA LEU A 718 -2.82 -1.04 -15.76
C LEU A 718 -3.04 -1.47 -17.20
N GLU A 719 -4.30 -1.56 -17.63
CA GLU A 719 -4.66 -1.74 -19.04
C GLU A 719 -5.37 -0.49 -19.54
N GLY A 720 -4.85 0.10 -20.61
CA GLY A 720 -5.48 1.22 -21.31
C GLY A 720 -6.55 0.76 -22.28
N THR A 721 -7.60 1.55 -22.47
CA THR A 721 -8.57 1.33 -23.55
C THR A 721 -8.17 2.17 -24.77
N HIS A 722 -7.81 1.47 -25.85
CA HIS A 722 -7.41 2.09 -27.11
C HIS A 722 -8.37 1.67 -28.22
N ASN A 723 -8.96 2.66 -28.89
CA ASN A 723 -9.70 2.41 -30.12
C ASN A 723 -8.75 2.52 -31.31
N VAL A 724 -8.47 1.39 -31.95
CA VAL A 724 -7.73 1.32 -33.20
C VAL A 724 -8.74 1.31 -34.33
N TYR A 725 -8.65 2.32 -35.20
CA TYR A 725 -9.49 2.39 -36.39
C TYR A 725 -8.77 1.69 -37.54
N VAL A 726 -9.36 0.62 -38.05
CA VAL A 726 -8.82 -0.10 -39.20
C VAL A 726 -9.69 0.21 -40.40
N SER A 727 -9.09 0.78 -41.44
CA SER A 727 -9.74 0.88 -42.74
C SER A 727 -9.32 -0.30 -43.60
N THR A 728 -10.31 -1.01 -44.11
CA THR A 728 -10.12 -2.07 -45.09
C THR A 728 -10.70 -1.61 -46.41
N LEU A 729 -9.85 -1.50 -47.42
CA LEU A 729 -10.28 -1.30 -48.80
C LEU A 729 -10.53 -2.65 -49.45
N ASN A 730 -11.77 -2.86 -49.91
CA ASN A 730 -12.18 -4.04 -50.66
C ASN A 730 -12.01 -3.80 -52.16
N CYS A 731 -10.92 -4.31 -52.75
CA CYS A 731 -10.66 -4.22 -54.19
C CYS A 731 -11.18 -5.48 -54.90
N PHE A 732 -12.30 -5.35 -55.60
CA PHE A 732 -12.90 -6.46 -56.36
C PHE A 732 -12.31 -6.61 -57.75
N ALA A 733 -11.86 -7.82 -58.07
CA ALA A 733 -11.59 -8.27 -59.43
C ALA A 733 -12.68 -9.27 -59.83
N ASP A 734 -13.83 -8.72 -60.27
CA ASP A 734 -14.99 -9.50 -60.68
C ASP A 734 -14.75 -10.36 -61.92
N ALA A 735 -15.68 -11.27 -62.17
CA ALA A 735 -15.73 -12.01 -63.42
C ALA A 735 -15.82 -11.03 -64.61
N ALA A 736 -15.12 -11.36 -65.70
CA ALA A 736 -14.96 -10.53 -66.89
C ALA A 736 -14.20 -9.19 -66.71
N ARG A 737 -13.71 -8.84 -65.51
CA ARG A 737 -12.88 -7.65 -65.26
C ARG A 737 -11.41 -8.00 -65.00
N VAL A 738 -10.52 -7.07 -65.32
CA VAL A 738 -9.05 -7.22 -65.12
C VAL A 738 -8.49 -8.45 -65.86
N ASN A 739 -8.92 -8.70 -67.10
CA ASN A 739 -8.52 -9.87 -67.90
C ASN A 739 -7.48 -9.55 -69.00
N SER A 740 -6.90 -8.35 -68.97
CA SER A 740 -5.89 -7.92 -69.94
C SER A 740 -4.73 -7.22 -69.23
N SER A 741 -3.53 -7.40 -69.77
CA SER A 741 -2.32 -6.74 -69.28
C SER A 741 -1.79 -5.77 -70.34
N SER A 742 -1.26 -4.65 -69.88
CA SER A 742 -0.57 -3.64 -70.70
C SER A 742 0.94 -3.61 -70.39
N ASN A 743 1.44 -4.64 -69.71
CA ASN A 743 2.86 -4.78 -69.42
C ASN A 743 3.57 -5.37 -70.65
N ASP A 744 4.63 -4.71 -71.13
CA ASP A 744 5.39 -5.14 -72.32
C ASP A 744 5.99 -6.55 -72.17
N GLY A 745 6.21 -7.01 -70.94
CA GLY A 745 6.67 -8.37 -70.63
C GLY A 745 5.56 -9.43 -70.55
N TYR A 746 4.28 -9.05 -70.72
CA TYR A 746 3.16 -9.99 -70.66
C TYR A 746 3.12 -10.85 -71.92
N THR A 747 3.19 -12.17 -71.74
CA THR A 747 2.95 -13.15 -72.79
C THR A 747 1.65 -13.90 -72.49
N PRO A 748 0.72 -14.04 -73.47
CA PRO A 748 -0.50 -14.80 -73.26
C PRO A 748 -0.17 -16.28 -73.09
N LEU A 749 -0.22 -16.75 -71.86
CA LEU A 749 -0.01 -18.16 -71.49
C LEU A 749 -1.35 -18.86 -71.29
N SER A 750 -1.33 -20.18 -71.46
CA SER A 750 -2.51 -21.01 -71.24
C SER A 750 -2.48 -21.64 -69.85
N ALA A 751 -3.58 -21.53 -69.10
CA ALA A 751 -3.72 -22.14 -67.78
C ALA A 751 -4.00 -23.66 -67.83
N SER A 752 -4.18 -24.22 -69.04
CA SER A 752 -4.58 -25.61 -69.25
C SER A 752 -4.02 -26.15 -70.57
N PHE A 753 -3.61 -27.42 -70.58
CA PHE A 753 -3.23 -28.13 -71.81
C PHE A 753 -4.44 -28.73 -72.56
N GLN A 754 -5.66 -28.57 -72.03
CA GLN A 754 -6.88 -29.09 -72.66
C GLN A 754 -7.32 -28.19 -73.81
N ARG A 755 -7.35 -28.75 -75.03
CA ARG A 755 -7.75 -28.03 -76.26
C ARG A 755 -9.18 -27.48 -76.22
N ASN A 756 -10.04 -28.00 -75.34
CA ASN A 756 -11.44 -27.59 -75.19
C ASN A 756 -11.68 -26.65 -73.99
N ASP A 757 -10.63 -26.15 -73.32
CA ASP A 757 -10.79 -25.17 -72.24
C ASP A 757 -11.15 -23.79 -72.83
N ILE A 758 -12.40 -23.41 -72.64
CA ILE A 758 -12.98 -22.14 -73.11
C ILE A 758 -12.42 -20.91 -72.37
N ASP A 759 -11.81 -21.07 -71.19
CA ASP A 759 -11.19 -19.99 -70.39
C ASP A 759 -9.71 -20.28 -70.12
N SER A 760 -9.01 -20.60 -71.21
CA SER A 760 -7.61 -20.99 -71.16
C SER A 760 -6.64 -19.83 -70.93
N LYS A 761 -7.05 -18.57 -71.13
CA LYS A 761 -6.20 -17.38 -70.93
C LYS A 761 -6.32 -16.86 -69.51
N PHE A 762 -5.23 -16.35 -68.97
CA PHE A 762 -5.21 -15.77 -67.63
C PHE A 762 -4.22 -14.62 -67.53
N VAL A 763 -4.39 -13.77 -66.52
CA VAL A 763 -3.42 -12.73 -66.16
C VAL A 763 -2.88 -12.95 -64.75
N TYR A 764 -1.73 -12.35 -64.46
CA TYR A 764 -1.20 -12.27 -63.10
C TYR A 764 -1.53 -10.91 -62.50
N ILE A 765 -1.98 -10.92 -61.25
CA ILE A 765 -2.08 -9.73 -60.41
C ILE A 765 -0.93 -9.80 -59.42
N ASP A 766 0.02 -8.88 -59.55
CA ASP A 766 1.20 -8.76 -58.69
C ASP A 766 1.09 -7.57 -57.72
N GLN A 767 0.39 -6.51 -58.12
CA GLN A 767 0.28 -5.26 -57.36
C GLN A 767 -1.13 -4.67 -57.48
N VAL A 768 -1.55 -3.99 -56.41
CA VAL A 768 -2.77 -3.18 -56.34
C VAL A 768 -2.35 -1.76 -55.98
N ASN A 769 -2.61 -0.81 -56.88
CA ASN A 769 -2.29 0.60 -56.67
C ASN A 769 -3.58 1.38 -56.38
N ILE A 770 -3.51 2.29 -55.42
CA ILE A 770 -4.56 3.28 -55.15
C ILE A 770 -4.06 4.62 -55.68
N HIS A 771 -4.93 5.31 -56.40
CA HIS A 771 -4.64 6.56 -57.07
C HIS A 771 -5.48 7.72 -56.48
N ASP A 772 -4.93 8.94 -56.51
CA ASP A 772 -5.70 10.16 -56.29
C ASP A 772 -6.48 10.58 -57.56
N ASP A 773 -7.24 11.68 -57.48
CA ASP A 773 -8.01 12.23 -58.61
C ASP A 773 -7.14 12.62 -59.82
N ASN A 774 -5.84 12.85 -59.61
CA ASN A 774 -4.85 13.17 -60.65
C ASN A 774 -4.09 11.92 -61.15
N LEU A 775 -4.52 10.72 -60.76
CA LEU A 775 -3.89 9.43 -61.07
C LEU A 775 -2.49 9.22 -60.46
N ASN A 776 -2.06 10.02 -59.48
CA ASN A 776 -0.84 9.77 -58.72
C ASN A 776 -1.04 8.58 -57.78
N VAL A 777 -0.04 7.71 -57.66
CA VAL A 777 -0.10 6.57 -56.74
C VAL A 777 0.07 7.08 -55.31
N ILE A 778 -0.97 6.93 -54.50
CA ILE A 778 -0.97 7.30 -53.08
C ILE A 778 -0.73 6.10 -52.16
N MET A 779 -1.05 4.90 -52.62
CA MET A 779 -0.77 3.65 -51.90
C MET A 779 -0.48 2.52 -52.88
N LYS A 780 0.40 1.60 -52.47
CA LYS A 780 0.78 0.44 -53.25
C LYS A 780 0.80 -0.82 -52.37
N GLY A 781 -0.07 -1.78 -52.67
CA GLY A 781 -0.03 -3.12 -52.12
C GLY A 781 0.70 -4.06 -53.08
N SER A 782 1.84 -4.61 -52.68
CA SER A 782 2.57 -5.61 -53.49
C SER A 782 2.35 -7.01 -52.93
N LEU A 783 2.01 -7.96 -53.80
CA LEU A 783 1.80 -9.35 -53.41
C LEU A 783 3.14 -10.09 -53.43
N ALA A 784 3.43 -10.85 -52.36
CA ALA A 784 4.65 -11.65 -52.27
C ALA A 784 4.72 -12.74 -53.36
N GLN A 785 3.56 -13.23 -53.80
CA GLN A 785 3.41 -14.12 -54.94
C GLN A 785 2.28 -13.60 -55.84
N PRO A 786 2.51 -13.40 -57.15
CA PRO A 786 1.47 -12.98 -58.08
C PRO A 786 0.33 -14.01 -58.14
N VAL A 787 -0.91 -13.53 -58.13
CA VAL A 787 -2.11 -14.37 -58.15
C VAL A 787 -2.63 -14.50 -59.58
N VAL A 788 -2.92 -15.74 -60.01
CA VAL A 788 -3.52 -16.03 -61.32
C VAL A 788 -5.01 -15.67 -61.30
N LYS A 789 -5.46 -14.93 -62.32
CA LYS A 789 -6.86 -14.56 -62.53
C LYS A 789 -7.31 -14.99 -63.93
N ARG A 790 -8.28 -15.90 -64.03
CA ARG A 790 -8.96 -16.29 -65.27
C ARG A 790 -10.20 -15.42 -65.51
N SER A 791 -10.85 -15.56 -66.67
CA SER A 791 -11.97 -14.69 -67.06
C SER A 791 -13.18 -14.86 -66.14
N PHE A 792 -13.48 -16.08 -65.69
CA PHE A 792 -14.64 -16.35 -64.83
C PHE A 792 -14.35 -16.26 -63.33
N ASP A 793 -13.08 -16.18 -62.93
CA ASP A 793 -12.69 -16.08 -61.52
C ASP A 793 -13.21 -14.79 -60.89
N LYS A 794 -13.49 -14.82 -59.59
CA LYS A 794 -13.82 -13.64 -58.78
C LYS A 794 -12.84 -13.59 -57.61
N LEU A 795 -12.04 -12.53 -57.56
CA LEU A 795 -11.06 -12.34 -56.50
C LEU A 795 -11.36 -11.05 -55.74
N LEU A 796 -11.12 -11.06 -54.43
CA LEU A 796 -11.20 -9.90 -53.57
C LEU A 796 -9.84 -9.70 -52.90
N PHE A 797 -9.24 -8.53 -53.14
CA PHE A 797 -8.04 -8.10 -52.43
C PHE A 797 -8.46 -7.14 -51.33
N LYS A 798 -8.21 -7.52 -50.06
CA LYS A 798 -8.46 -6.67 -48.90
C LYS A 798 -7.17 -5.97 -48.49
N LEU A 799 -7.06 -4.68 -48.77
CA LEU A 799 -5.94 -3.86 -48.31
C LEU A 799 -6.32 -3.27 -46.95
N LYS A 800 -5.62 -3.67 -45.89
CA LYS A 800 -5.84 -3.16 -44.54
C LYS A 800 -4.81 -2.08 -44.23
N MET A 801 -5.27 -0.97 -43.69
CA MET A 801 -4.44 0.12 -43.18
C MET A 801 -4.87 0.43 -41.75
N ASP A 802 -3.90 0.48 -40.85
CA ASP A 802 -4.02 1.03 -39.51
C ASP A 802 -3.69 2.53 -39.53
N PHE A 803 -4.30 3.31 -38.64
CA PHE A 803 -4.04 4.73 -38.44
C PHE A 803 -3.71 5.03 -36.99
#